data_AF-A0A8J4F4M0-F1
#
_entry.id   AF-A0A8J4F4M0-F1
#
_cell.length_a   1.000
_cell.length_b   1.000
_cell.length_c   1.000
_cell.angle_alpha   90.00
_cell.angle_beta   90.00
_cell.angle_gamma   90.00
#
_symmetry.space_group_name_H-M   'P 1'
#
loop_
_entity.id
_entity.type
_entity.pdbx_description
1 polymer ?
#
loop_
_entity_poly.entity_id
_entity_poly.type
_entity_poly.pdbx_seq_one_letter_code
_entity_poly.pdbx_strand_id
1 'polypeptide(L)'
;GGFHRGGPPSGADAARRQIASSNRSSGPNSGPGGFRSERQQLLELVGVLGKKAMLPVAVFCFSKKRCDSCADALSSLDLSTGSEKAAVHAFVDRCLARLKEGDRKLPQILRLRDLMRRGIAVHHAGLLPIMKEVVEMLFCQGYIKVLFCTETFAMGVNAPTRTVVFHALRKHDGKNFRYLLPGEYTQMAGRAGRRGLDAVGHVLLVCWGDRDLYGESELRTMLTGSGVKLESQFRLTYGMILNLLRVEDLKVEDMLKRSFAEFHAQRAAPAGAAELAALEGELAAAAAAPWPATALGSSREEVEEYVALCEELEIIDAQLQDALITNKSFQQALVPGRLVLYGNPVNGLTEPAVVLGDAPAPPSPLPSASLTLNTAKPASFAVGTATTSSTGGTTVSGLSGTTATSSAASSDRRLYLLVLHRPGSMDEQHERQAEQERRAREGPGGGGRGFGGMTSLQSRKQQELDDMFSGMVKLGGAKGGGGGGGSGGGPPRPLPVPHYGCEAGIHFCVVADWTRSIVGVCRARIRLDGVDEILSCGGNWTTNAVRRALAAALRGIARTVDEAAAAAGSGGGGELPQLDPRVDFKIADVASVPALQARATLQSRRAALRPHRDPGLVEAFQLVRTRRRLERRSAELRHQLSDASLQQLPEFEQRVGVLQQLGYLAEDRSVTLKGRVCCEIQSTQDELVATEAVFSGLLGELSPEEAVALLSALVFQEKSEVEPRLPPALVAARQALVALTASMAVLQRSAGLDIAPEEHCAEVLHCGLMEVVYEWARGTPFSAITELTDVMEGSIVRAMVRLDGACRELQDAARVMGNTALFQLMQAASAAIKRDVIFAASLYVA
;
A
#
# COMPACT_ATOMS: atom_id res chain seq x y z
N GLY A 1 30.62 46.00 38.16
CA GLY A 1 29.82 45.04 38.93
C GLY A 1 28.39 45.14 38.47
N GLY A 2 27.59 44.09 38.29
CA GLY A 2 27.77 42.66 38.53
C GLY A 2 26.51 41.91 38.06
N PHE A 3 26.70 40.63 37.77
CA PHE A 3 25.72 39.53 37.70
C PHE A 3 24.67 39.51 36.58
N HIS A 4 24.99 38.75 35.52
CA HIS A 4 24.02 38.04 34.67
C HIS A 4 23.99 36.56 35.08
N ARG A 5 22.79 36.03 35.38
CA ARG A 5 22.52 34.59 35.52
C ARG A 5 21.98 34.07 34.20
N GLY A 6 22.60 33.00 33.70
CA GLY A 6 22.17 32.27 32.51
C GLY A 6 20.98 31.35 32.78
N GLY A 7 20.09 31.26 31.78
CA GLY A 7 19.17 30.15 31.56
C GLY A 7 19.61 29.35 30.33
N PRO A 8 19.27 28.05 30.23
CA PRO A 8 19.75 27.19 29.14
C PRO A 8 18.95 27.47 27.84
N PRO A 9 19.57 27.38 26.65
CA PRO A 9 18.82 27.48 25.40
C PRO A 9 17.98 26.22 25.15
N SER A 10 16.78 26.45 24.64
CA SER A 10 15.78 25.48 24.24
C SER A 10 16.25 24.59 23.08
N GLY A 11 15.81 23.33 23.09
CA GLY A 11 16.23 22.24 22.20
C GLY A 11 15.78 22.32 20.73
N ALA A 12 15.64 23.51 20.16
CA ALA A 12 15.27 23.69 18.75
C ALA A 12 16.48 23.87 17.80
N ASP A 13 17.67 24.17 18.31
CA ASP A 13 18.87 24.41 17.48
C ASP A 13 19.79 23.20 17.27
N ALA A 14 19.52 22.06 17.93
CA ALA A 14 20.34 20.86 17.80
C ALA A 14 19.97 19.97 16.59
N ALA A 15 18.74 20.05 16.10
CA ALA A 15 18.27 19.24 14.96
C ALA A 15 18.68 19.82 13.58
N ARG A 16 18.99 21.12 13.50
CA ARG A 16 19.41 21.78 12.24
C ARG A 16 20.89 21.56 11.88
N ARG A 17 21.72 21.02 12.78
CA ARG A 17 23.16 20.79 12.52
C ARG A 17 23.52 19.38 12.05
N GLN A 18 22.58 18.43 11.97
CA GLN A 18 22.85 17.07 11.48
C GLN A 18 22.40 16.79 10.03
N ILE A 19 21.72 17.74 9.37
CA ILE A 19 21.33 17.61 7.95
C ILE A 19 22.29 18.38 7.01
N ALA A 20 23.20 19.18 7.55
CA ALA A 20 24.15 19.99 6.78
C ALA A 20 25.50 19.30 6.44
N SER A 21 25.62 17.98 6.56
CA SER A 21 26.89 17.25 6.33
C SER A 21 26.96 16.42 5.04
N SER A 22 25.90 16.35 4.23
CA SER A 22 25.90 15.58 2.97
C SER A 22 26.05 16.42 1.69
N ASN A 23 26.19 17.75 1.80
CA ASN A 23 26.24 18.65 0.64
C ASN A 23 27.53 19.49 0.56
N ARG A 24 28.69 18.85 0.81
CA ARG A 24 29.97 19.47 0.43
C ARG A 24 30.23 19.22 -1.04
N SER A 25 30.09 20.29 -1.80
CA SER A 25 30.79 20.53 -3.05
C SER A 25 32.25 20.07 -2.93
N SER A 26 32.66 19.26 -3.89
CA SER A 26 34.04 18.83 -4.11
C SER A 26 34.91 20.06 -4.40
N GLY A 27 35.55 20.60 -3.36
CA GLY A 27 36.69 21.51 -3.52
C GLY A 27 37.89 20.75 -4.10
N PRO A 28 38.76 21.40 -4.89
CA PRO A 28 39.90 20.74 -5.49
C PRO A 28 40.97 20.58 -4.40
N ASN A 29 41.18 19.36 -3.91
CA ASN A 29 42.36 19.06 -3.09
C ASN A 29 43.16 17.90 -3.69
N SER A 30 44.35 18.29 -4.12
CA SER A 30 45.42 17.51 -4.71
C SER A 30 46.07 16.56 -3.71
N GLY A 31 46.14 15.27 -4.06
CA GLY A 31 46.93 14.21 -3.43
C GLY A 31 47.23 13.09 -4.45
N PRO A 32 48.34 12.34 -4.33
CA PRO A 32 49.04 11.75 -5.47
C PRO A 32 48.48 10.38 -5.88
N GLY A 33 47.51 10.42 -6.78
CA GLY A 33 47.00 9.31 -7.57
C GLY A 33 46.06 9.93 -8.59
N GLY A 34 46.56 10.18 -9.80
CA GLY A 34 45.96 11.12 -10.75
C GLY A 34 44.56 10.74 -11.22
N PHE A 35 43.53 11.14 -10.47
CA PHE A 35 42.15 11.14 -10.95
C PHE A 35 42.06 12.09 -12.15
N ARG A 36 41.72 11.54 -13.33
CA ARG A 36 41.45 12.36 -14.52
C ARG A 36 40.26 13.26 -14.23
N SER A 37 40.35 14.52 -14.63
CA SER A 37 39.21 15.44 -14.50
C SER A 37 38.04 14.98 -15.37
N GLU A 38 36.79 15.22 -14.93
CA GLU A 38 35.56 14.93 -15.70
C GLU A 38 35.63 15.54 -17.11
N ARG A 39 36.24 16.72 -17.23
CA ARG A 39 36.54 17.37 -18.52
C ARG A 39 37.36 16.48 -19.46
N GLN A 40 38.46 15.91 -18.95
CA GLN A 40 39.33 15.05 -19.75
C GLN A 40 38.58 13.77 -20.18
N GLN A 41 37.79 13.18 -19.28
CA GLN A 41 37.01 11.99 -19.58
C GLN A 41 35.91 12.26 -20.63
N LEU A 42 35.23 13.40 -20.56
CA LEU A 42 34.26 13.81 -21.58
C LEU A 42 34.90 14.03 -22.95
N LEU A 43 36.06 14.69 -23.00
CA LEU A 43 36.81 14.87 -24.26
C LEU A 43 37.24 13.53 -24.86
N GLU A 44 37.72 12.61 -24.02
CA GLU A 44 38.10 11.26 -24.43
C GLU A 44 36.90 10.47 -24.95
N LEU A 45 35.76 10.50 -24.24
CA LEU A 45 34.51 9.86 -24.67
C LEU A 45 34.08 10.35 -26.05
N VAL A 46 33.97 11.67 -26.24
CA VAL A 46 33.57 12.24 -27.53
C VAL A 46 34.59 11.90 -28.63
N GLY A 47 35.88 11.92 -28.31
CA GLY A 47 36.94 11.50 -29.23
C GLY A 47 36.81 10.04 -29.67
N VAL A 48 36.49 9.13 -28.76
CA VAL A 48 36.24 7.71 -29.07
C VAL A 48 34.97 7.55 -29.92
N LEU A 49 33.88 8.23 -29.56
CA LEU A 49 32.63 8.19 -30.33
C LEU A 49 32.83 8.71 -31.76
N GLY A 50 33.60 9.78 -31.93
CA GLY A 50 33.95 10.32 -33.24
C GLY A 50 34.77 9.31 -34.07
N LYS A 51 35.85 8.76 -33.50
CA LYS A 51 36.70 7.76 -34.18
C LYS A 51 35.96 6.50 -34.60
N LYS A 52 34.96 6.08 -33.81
CA LYS A 52 34.11 4.91 -34.11
C LYS A 52 32.90 5.21 -34.98
N ALA A 53 32.79 6.43 -35.52
CA ALA A 53 31.63 6.89 -36.29
C ALA A 53 30.31 6.64 -35.55
N MET A 54 30.24 6.99 -34.27
CA MET A 54 29.07 6.80 -33.38
C MET A 54 28.29 8.11 -33.15
N LEU A 55 28.62 9.18 -33.87
CA LEU A 55 27.87 10.45 -33.84
C LEU A 55 26.72 10.42 -34.87
N PRO A 56 25.60 11.15 -34.64
CA PRO A 56 25.33 12.00 -33.50
C PRO A 56 25.05 11.22 -32.21
N VAL A 57 25.26 11.86 -31.07
CA VAL A 57 25.04 11.30 -29.74
C VAL A 57 24.15 12.21 -28.89
N ALA A 58 23.18 11.60 -28.19
CA ALA A 58 22.42 12.24 -27.13
C ALA A 58 22.94 11.76 -25.77
N VAL A 59 23.42 12.68 -24.94
CA VAL A 59 23.94 12.42 -23.60
C VAL A 59 22.90 12.86 -22.58
N PHE A 60 22.23 11.90 -21.95
CA PHE A 60 21.22 12.17 -20.94
C PHE A 60 21.86 12.53 -19.61
N CYS A 61 21.53 13.74 -19.14
CA CYS A 61 21.89 14.28 -17.83
C CYS A 61 20.60 14.59 -17.06
N PHE A 62 20.51 14.23 -15.77
CA PHE A 62 19.28 14.41 -14.98
C PHE A 62 19.20 15.75 -14.23
N SER A 63 19.89 16.79 -14.71
CA SER A 63 19.83 18.14 -14.18
C SER A 63 20.15 19.17 -15.25
N LYS A 64 19.39 20.28 -15.27
CA LYS A 64 19.60 21.44 -16.16
C LYS A 64 21.06 21.92 -16.07
N LYS A 65 21.53 22.17 -14.84
CA LYS A 65 22.90 22.62 -14.53
C LYS A 65 23.97 21.65 -15.01
N ARG A 66 23.70 20.34 -14.94
CA ARG A 66 24.65 19.31 -15.42
C ARG A 66 24.76 19.32 -16.94
N CYS A 67 23.67 19.49 -17.68
CA CYS A 67 23.73 19.65 -19.14
C CYS A 67 24.67 20.80 -19.53
N ASP A 68 24.51 21.96 -18.90
CA ASP A 68 25.33 23.13 -19.17
C ASP A 68 26.80 22.92 -18.84
N SER A 69 27.08 22.38 -17.65
CA SER A 69 28.45 22.13 -17.18
C SER A 69 29.20 21.15 -18.08
N CYS A 70 28.51 20.10 -18.57
CA CYS A 70 29.11 19.13 -19.50
C CYS A 70 29.39 19.76 -20.88
N ALA A 71 28.53 20.65 -21.37
CA ALA A 71 28.78 21.37 -22.62
C ALA A 71 29.98 22.33 -22.49
N ASP A 72 30.09 23.03 -21.36
CA ASP A 72 31.19 23.98 -21.09
C ASP A 72 32.55 23.25 -20.97
N ALA A 73 32.56 22.02 -20.46
CA ALA A 73 33.75 21.16 -20.42
C ALA A 73 34.30 20.86 -21.83
N LEU A 74 33.44 20.89 -22.86
CA LEU A 74 33.82 20.71 -24.27
C LEU A 74 34.07 22.04 -25.01
N SER A 75 34.34 23.13 -24.29
CA SER A 75 34.62 24.46 -24.87
C SER A 75 35.75 24.49 -25.92
N SER A 76 36.75 23.62 -25.81
CA SER A 76 37.88 23.54 -26.76
C SER A 76 37.63 22.65 -27.98
N LEU A 77 36.48 21.97 -28.04
CA LEU A 77 36.16 21.02 -29.10
C LEU A 77 35.30 21.67 -30.18
N ASP A 78 35.61 21.34 -31.43
CA ASP A 78 34.87 21.78 -32.62
C ASP A 78 34.67 20.60 -33.56
N LEU A 79 33.41 20.23 -33.76
CA LEU A 79 32.99 19.03 -34.53
C LEU A 79 32.39 19.39 -35.89
N SER A 80 32.35 20.67 -36.23
CA SER A 80 31.68 21.18 -37.43
C SER A 80 32.66 21.64 -38.50
N THR A 81 32.34 21.33 -39.75
CA THR A 81 33.02 21.85 -40.93
C THR A 81 32.69 23.34 -41.17
N GLY A 82 33.48 24.02 -42.01
CA GLY A 82 33.23 25.43 -42.36
C GLY A 82 31.86 25.66 -43.01
N SER A 83 31.40 24.73 -43.86
CA SER A 83 30.07 24.77 -44.48
C SER A 83 28.94 24.55 -43.48
N GLU A 84 29.08 23.60 -42.56
CA GLU A 84 28.11 23.37 -41.49
C GLU A 84 27.99 24.60 -40.58
N LYS A 85 29.12 25.24 -40.23
CA LYS A 85 29.12 26.48 -39.45
C LYS A 85 28.35 27.60 -40.14
N ALA A 86 28.54 27.78 -41.44
CA ALA A 86 27.84 28.79 -42.22
C ALA A 86 26.34 28.50 -42.30
N ALA A 87 25.96 27.23 -42.52
CA ALA A 87 24.57 26.79 -42.55
C ALA A 87 23.85 27.00 -41.20
N VAL A 88 24.48 26.58 -40.10
CA VAL A 88 23.98 26.78 -38.73
C VAL A 88 23.82 28.27 -38.44
N HIS A 89 24.84 29.08 -38.74
CA HIS A 89 24.77 30.53 -38.53
C HIS A 89 23.61 31.17 -39.29
N ALA A 90 23.47 30.88 -40.58
CA ALA A 90 22.39 31.42 -41.39
C ALA A 90 21.01 30.94 -40.92
N PHE A 91 20.89 29.69 -40.46
CA PHE A 91 19.66 29.16 -39.90
C PHE A 91 19.27 29.86 -38.59
N VAL A 92 20.21 29.97 -37.65
CA VAL A 92 20.00 30.62 -36.35
C VAL A 92 19.62 32.10 -36.54
N ASP A 93 20.32 32.84 -37.40
CA ASP A 93 20.00 34.25 -37.66
C ASP A 93 18.60 34.43 -38.24
N ARG A 94 18.16 33.53 -39.15
CA ARG A 94 16.78 33.56 -39.68
C ARG A 94 15.74 33.31 -38.59
N CYS A 95 15.96 32.32 -37.71
CA CYS A 95 15.04 32.05 -36.60
C CYS A 95 14.97 33.23 -35.62
N LEU A 96 16.12 33.81 -35.28
CA LEU A 96 16.23 34.92 -34.34
C LEU A 96 15.79 36.28 -34.91
N ALA A 97 15.64 36.41 -36.23
CA ALA A 97 15.15 37.64 -36.88
C ALA A 97 13.77 38.08 -36.37
N ARG A 98 12.99 37.18 -35.77
CA ARG A 98 11.68 37.44 -35.18
C ARG A 98 11.75 38.10 -33.80
N LEU A 99 12.89 37.98 -33.11
CA LEU A 99 13.10 38.60 -31.79
C LEU A 99 13.56 40.06 -31.94
N LYS A 100 13.33 40.87 -30.90
CA LYS A 100 13.89 42.23 -30.81
C LYS A 100 15.41 42.19 -30.72
N GLU A 101 16.08 43.25 -31.15
CA GLU A 101 17.55 43.29 -31.19
C GLU A 101 18.20 43.08 -29.81
N GLY A 102 17.61 43.65 -28.74
CA GLY A 102 18.07 43.44 -27.37
C GLY A 102 18.00 41.97 -26.95
N ASP A 103 16.89 41.30 -27.26
CA ASP A 103 16.67 39.89 -26.90
C ASP A 103 17.63 38.95 -27.65
N ARG A 104 18.02 39.27 -28.89
CA ARG A 104 19.01 38.49 -29.66
C ARG A 104 20.39 38.45 -29.00
N LYS A 105 20.68 39.42 -28.14
CA LYS A 105 21.96 39.58 -27.44
C LYS A 105 21.95 38.97 -26.04
N LEU A 106 20.88 38.25 -25.66
CA LEU A 106 20.81 37.57 -24.36
C LEU A 106 21.97 36.59 -24.19
N PRO A 107 22.59 36.50 -22.99
CA PRO A 107 23.74 35.63 -22.74
C PRO A 107 23.48 34.17 -23.12
N GLN A 108 22.30 33.64 -22.80
CA GLN A 108 21.91 32.27 -23.17
C GLN A 108 21.90 32.05 -24.69
N ILE A 109 21.39 33.01 -25.47
CA ILE A 109 21.33 32.91 -26.94
C ILE A 109 22.74 32.94 -27.53
N LEU A 110 23.57 33.87 -27.08
CA LEU A 110 24.95 33.99 -27.57
C LEU A 110 25.76 32.73 -27.27
N ARG A 111 25.63 32.20 -26.05
CA ARG A 111 26.27 30.95 -25.64
C ARG A 111 25.83 29.77 -26.51
N LEU A 112 24.52 29.60 -26.71
CA LEU A 112 23.99 28.52 -27.54
C LEU A 112 24.41 28.64 -29.00
N ARG A 113 24.45 29.86 -29.56
CA ARG A 113 24.91 30.10 -30.93
C ARG A 113 26.36 29.66 -31.13
N ASP A 114 27.25 29.93 -30.17
CA ASP A 114 28.62 29.44 -30.21
C ASP A 114 28.70 27.91 -30.15
N LEU A 115 27.97 27.30 -29.20
CA LEU A 115 27.93 25.85 -29.04
C LEU A 115 27.44 25.16 -30.32
N MET A 116 26.29 25.59 -30.85
CA MET A 116 25.67 24.98 -32.04
C MET A 116 26.56 25.10 -33.27
N ARG A 117 27.28 26.22 -33.42
CA ARG A 117 28.26 26.40 -34.50
C ARG A 117 29.37 25.35 -34.42
N ARG A 118 29.79 24.94 -33.22
CA ARG A 118 30.80 23.87 -32.99
C ARG A 118 30.22 22.45 -33.04
N GLY A 119 28.92 22.30 -33.33
CA GLY A 119 28.24 21.01 -33.42
C GLY A 119 27.89 20.41 -32.06
N ILE A 120 27.86 21.24 -31.00
CA ILE A 120 27.53 20.85 -29.63
C ILE A 120 26.27 21.63 -29.20
N ALA A 121 25.36 21.05 -28.45
CA ALA A 121 24.23 21.79 -27.90
C ALA A 121 23.76 21.23 -26.56
N VAL A 122 22.93 22.00 -25.87
CA VAL A 122 22.19 21.57 -24.68
C VAL A 122 20.68 21.61 -24.95
N HIS A 123 19.92 20.73 -24.30
CA HIS A 123 18.46 20.72 -24.36
C HIS A 123 17.84 20.39 -23.00
N HIS A 124 17.18 21.37 -22.39
CA HIS A 124 16.46 21.19 -21.13
C HIS A 124 15.38 22.26 -20.99
N ALA A 125 14.53 22.12 -19.98
CA ALA A 125 13.45 23.07 -19.69
C ALA A 125 13.94 24.47 -19.25
N GLY A 126 15.23 24.68 -19.01
CA GLY A 126 15.76 26.01 -18.65
C GLY A 126 15.98 26.94 -19.84
N LEU A 127 15.99 26.40 -21.06
CA LEU A 127 16.25 27.16 -22.27
C LEU A 127 14.99 27.91 -22.74
N LEU A 128 15.19 29.09 -23.32
CA LEU A 128 14.15 29.84 -24.02
C LEU A 128 13.43 28.92 -25.03
N PRO A 129 12.08 28.93 -25.11
CA PRO A 129 11.33 28.05 -26.01
C PRO A 129 11.83 28.08 -27.45
N ILE A 130 12.03 29.28 -28.02
CA ILE A 130 12.57 29.44 -29.38
C ILE A 130 13.94 28.78 -29.56
N MET A 131 14.82 28.87 -28.55
CA MET A 131 16.15 28.26 -28.62
C MET A 131 16.09 26.74 -28.51
N LYS A 132 15.14 26.18 -27.74
CA LYS A 132 14.90 24.74 -27.70
C LYS A 132 14.51 24.21 -29.07
N GLU A 133 13.57 24.89 -29.73
CA GLU A 133 13.10 24.50 -31.07
C GLU A 133 14.23 24.58 -32.11
N VAL A 134 15.06 25.62 -32.06
CA VAL A 134 16.26 25.74 -32.93
C VAL A 134 17.21 24.56 -32.72
N VAL A 135 17.50 24.18 -31.46
CA VAL A 135 18.37 23.04 -31.14
C VAL A 135 17.76 21.74 -31.66
N GLU A 136 16.46 21.52 -31.46
CA GLU A 136 15.74 20.33 -31.93
C GLU A 136 15.81 20.20 -33.46
N MET A 137 15.55 21.29 -34.19
CA MET A 137 15.62 21.32 -35.66
C MET A 137 17.04 21.05 -36.17
N LEU A 138 18.06 21.70 -35.60
CA LEU A 138 19.46 21.50 -36.00
C LEU A 138 19.97 20.11 -35.64
N PHE A 139 19.49 19.51 -34.56
CA PHE A 139 19.81 18.13 -34.20
C PHE A 139 19.20 17.14 -35.20
N CYS A 140 17.92 17.32 -35.57
CA CYS A 140 17.26 16.47 -36.57
C CYS A 140 17.89 16.59 -37.97
N GLN A 141 18.40 17.77 -38.32
CA GLN A 141 19.15 18.01 -39.56
C GLN A 141 20.59 17.47 -39.52
N GLY A 142 21.06 16.98 -38.36
CA GLY A 142 22.38 16.38 -38.20
C GLY A 142 23.52 17.38 -38.05
N TYR A 143 23.26 18.67 -37.84
CA TYR A 143 24.29 19.67 -37.59
C TYR A 143 24.86 19.57 -36.17
N ILE A 144 24.03 19.20 -35.19
CA ILE A 144 24.47 18.94 -33.82
C ILE A 144 24.95 17.50 -33.72
N LYS A 145 26.23 17.32 -33.39
CA LYS A 145 26.88 16.01 -33.25
C LYS A 145 26.82 15.49 -31.81
N VAL A 146 26.88 16.39 -30.82
CA VAL A 146 26.78 16.06 -29.39
C VAL A 146 25.69 16.92 -28.75
N LEU A 147 24.66 16.27 -28.23
CA LEU A 147 23.56 16.93 -27.52
C LEU A 147 23.56 16.49 -26.05
N PHE A 148 23.70 17.41 -25.10
CA PHE A 148 23.45 17.14 -23.69
C PHE A 148 22.00 17.48 -23.36
N CYS A 149 21.22 16.50 -22.90
CA CYS A 149 19.79 16.70 -22.72
C CYS A 149 19.24 16.12 -21.42
N THR A 150 18.16 16.71 -20.93
CA THR A 150 17.34 16.11 -19.86
C THR A 150 16.33 15.12 -20.42
N GLU A 151 15.73 14.31 -19.55
CA GLU A 151 14.71 13.31 -19.87
C GLU A 151 13.57 13.83 -20.76
N THR A 152 13.20 15.11 -20.62
CA THR A 152 12.17 15.77 -21.45
C THR A 152 12.40 15.65 -22.96
N PHE A 153 13.66 15.52 -23.40
CA PHE A 153 13.98 15.32 -24.81
C PHE A 153 13.49 13.96 -25.32
N ALA A 154 13.54 12.93 -24.48
CA ALA A 154 13.07 11.59 -24.82
C ALA A 154 11.54 11.48 -24.88
N MET A 155 10.79 12.45 -24.36
CA MET A 155 9.33 12.47 -24.41
C MET A 155 8.78 13.30 -25.58
N GLY A 156 9.41 14.45 -25.88
CA GLY A 156 8.76 15.53 -26.66
C GLY A 156 9.05 15.59 -28.15
N VAL A 157 10.05 14.87 -28.68
CA VAL A 157 10.50 15.04 -30.07
C VAL A 157 10.76 13.69 -30.73
N ASN A 158 10.41 13.55 -32.01
CA ASN A 158 10.84 12.41 -32.82
C ASN A 158 12.27 12.62 -33.36
N ALA A 159 13.25 12.65 -32.44
CA ALA A 159 14.65 12.87 -32.75
C ALA A 159 15.50 11.61 -32.46
N PRO A 160 15.51 10.60 -33.36
CA PRO A 160 16.37 9.44 -33.19
C PRO A 160 17.84 9.83 -33.36
N THR A 161 18.71 9.23 -32.56
CA THR A 161 20.16 9.46 -32.54
C THR A 161 20.89 8.16 -32.85
N ARG A 162 22.13 8.22 -33.33
CA ARG A 162 22.91 6.99 -33.55
C ARG A 162 23.29 6.33 -32.22
N THR A 163 23.65 7.17 -31.26
CA THR A 163 24.12 6.73 -29.95
C THR A 163 23.40 7.49 -28.83
N VAL A 164 23.07 6.77 -27.77
CA VAL A 164 22.62 7.31 -26.49
C VAL A 164 23.68 7.05 -25.43
N VAL A 165 23.97 8.05 -24.62
CA VAL A 165 24.89 7.95 -23.48
C VAL A 165 24.13 8.36 -22.22
N PHE A 166 24.20 7.55 -21.18
CA PHE A 166 23.74 7.91 -19.86
C PHE A 166 24.91 8.47 -19.06
N HIS A 167 24.87 9.77 -18.73
CA HIS A 167 25.89 10.42 -17.87
C HIS A 167 25.80 9.88 -16.44
N ALA A 168 24.59 9.54 -15.99
CA ALA A 168 24.30 8.90 -14.71
C ALA A 168 23.13 7.91 -14.88
N LEU A 169 22.92 7.04 -13.88
CA LEU A 169 21.75 6.12 -13.82
C LEU A 169 20.78 6.42 -12.67
N ARG A 170 21.04 7.50 -11.92
CA ARG A 170 20.22 7.92 -10.79
C ARG A 170 19.73 9.34 -10.99
N LYS A 171 18.50 9.61 -10.59
CA LYS A 171 17.87 10.93 -10.65
C LYS A 171 17.10 11.23 -9.36
N HIS A 172 16.84 12.52 -9.14
CA HIS A 172 15.96 12.98 -8.07
C HIS A 172 14.52 13.00 -8.61
N ASP A 173 13.58 12.34 -7.94
CA ASP A 173 12.16 12.31 -8.33
C ASP A 173 11.30 13.35 -7.59
N GLY A 174 11.94 14.25 -6.85
CA GLY A 174 11.28 15.24 -5.99
C GLY A 174 11.35 14.87 -4.52
N LYS A 175 11.50 13.58 -4.20
CA LYS A 175 11.61 13.09 -2.81
C LYS A 175 12.94 12.39 -2.55
N ASN A 176 13.35 11.49 -3.44
CA ASN A 176 14.49 10.62 -3.24
C ASN A 176 15.40 10.59 -4.47
N PHE A 177 16.68 10.29 -4.23
CA PHE A 177 17.66 10.05 -5.29
C PHE A 177 17.73 8.56 -5.63
N ARG A 178 16.98 8.14 -6.65
CA ARG A 178 16.77 6.72 -7.01
C ARG A 178 17.33 6.36 -8.39
N TYR A 179 17.49 5.07 -8.65
CA TYR A 179 17.79 4.56 -10.00
C TYR A 179 16.63 4.80 -10.96
N LEU A 180 16.95 4.86 -12.26
CA LEU A 180 15.96 4.89 -13.33
C LEU A 180 15.08 3.65 -13.28
N LEU A 181 13.78 3.87 -13.50
CA LEU A 181 12.83 2.78 -13.69
C LEU A 181 13.04 2.16 -15.08
N PRO A 182 12.68 0.88 -15.27
CA PRO A 182 12.88 0.20 -16.56
C PRO A 182 12.22 0.92 -17.74
N GLY A 183 11.04 1.51 -17.52
CA GLY A 183 10.35 2.32 -18.53
C GLY A 183 11.08 3.62 -18.89
N GLU A 184 11.62 4.32 -17.89
CA GLU A 184 12.40 5.56 -18.08
C GLU A 184 13.69 5.27 -18.88
N TYR A 185 14.39 4.20 -18.50
CA TYR A 185 15.58 3.74 -19.24
C TYR A 185 15.23 3.38 -20.68
N THR A 186 14.21 2.56 -20.90
CA THR A 186 13.80 2.10 -22.24
C THR A 186 13.38 3.26 -23.14
N GLN A 187 12.68 4.25 -22.60
CA GLN A 187 12.27 5.45 -23.34
C GLN A 187 13.47 6.27 -23.84
N MET A 188 14.49 6.44 -22.99
CA MET A 188 15.72 7.17 -23.35
C MET A 188 16.63 6.34 -24.27
N ALA A 189 16.91 5.08 -23.90
CA ALA A 189 17.76 4.17 -24.66
C ALA A 189 17.18 3.86 -26.05
N GLY A 190 15.85 3.78 -26.18
CA GLY A 190 15.14 3.55 -27.44
C GLY A 190 15.29 4.69 -28.46
N ARG A 191 15.91 5.81 -28.09
CA ARG A 191 16.31 6.86 -29.04
C ARG A 191 17.55 6.48 -29.86
N ALA A 192 18.32 5.48 -29.45
CA ALA A 192 19.48 5.00 -30.17
C ALA A 192 19.09 4.15 -31.40
N GLY A 193 19.73 4.41 -32.53
CA GLY A 193 19.51 3.76 -33.82
C GLY A 193 18.49 4.51 -34.67
N ARG A 194 18.94 5.07 -35.79
CA ARG A 194 18.07 5.76 -36.76
C ARG A 194 17.62 4.78 -37.85
N ARG A 195 16.31 4.62 -38.01
CA ARG A 195 15.71 3.74 -39.02
C ARG A 195 16.20 4.10 -40.42
N GLY A 196 16.79 3.12 -41.11
CA GLY A 196 17.31 3.28 -42.47
C GLY A 196 18.68 3.93 -42.58
N LEU A 197 19.27 4.42 -41.49
CA LEU A 197 20.60 5.05 -41.47
C LEU A 197 21.63 4.26 -40.67
N ASP A 198 21.22 3.64 -39.56
CA ASP A 198 22.11 2.89 -38.67
C ASP A 198 21.75 1.39 -38.66
N ALA A 199 22.77 0.52 -38.71
CA ALA A 199 22.57 -0.93 -38.62
C ALA A 199 22.20 -1.37 -37.19
N VAL A 200 22.75 -0.69 -36.19
CA VAL A 200 22.49 -0.91 -34.76
C VAL A 200 22.44 0.42 -34.03
N GLY A 201 21.66 0.50 -32.96
CA GLY A 201 21.69 1.61 -32.00
C GLY A 201 22.67 1.31 -30.87
N HIS A 202 23.47 2.29 -30.48
CA HIS A 202 24.42 2.14 -29.38
C HIS A 202 23.93 2.84 -28.11
N VAL A 203 23.97 2.13 -26.98
CA VAL A 203 23.64 2.67 -25.66
C VAL A 203 24.84 2.48 -24.74
N LEU A 204 25.38 3.58 -24.20
CA LEU A 204 26.54 3.56 -23.32
C LEU A 204 26.15 4.04 -21.92
N LEU A 205 26.58 3.30 -20.91
CA LEU A 205 26.46 3.68 -19.50
C LEU A 205 27.85 4.13 -19.05
N VAL A 206 27.99 5.39 -18.64
CA VAL A 206 29.30 5.93 -18.25
C VAL A 206 29.53 5.72 -16.77
N CYS A 207 30.72 5.22 -16.43
CA CYS A 207 31.21 5.12 -15.06
C CYS A 207 32.40 6.07 -14.92
N TRP A 208 32.22 7.23 -14.25
CA TRP A 208 33.25 8.26 -14.16
C TRP A 208 34.36 7.92 -13.15
N GLY A 209 34.11 7.06 -12.16
CA GLY A 209 35.14 6.57 -11.23
C GLY A 209 34.80 5.22 -10.57
N ASP A 210 35.76 4.64 -9.87
CA ASP A 210 35.65 3.30 -9.25
C ASP A 210 34.57 3.19 -8.16
N ARG A 211 34.18 4.31 -7.55
CA ARG A 211 33.05 4.37 -6.59
C ARG A 211 31.67 4.43 -7.25
N ASP A 212 31.61 4.61 -8.56
CA ASP A 212 30.37 4.68 -9.36
C ASP A 212 30.06 3.37 -10.07
N LEU A 213 30.70 2.26 -9.68
CA LEU A 213 30.33 0.93 -10.17
C LEU A 213 28.91 0.59 -9.71
N TYR A 214 28.01 0.45 -10.68
CA TYR A 214 26.62 0.09 -10.42
C TYR A 214 26.50 -1.39 -10.06
N GLY A 215 25.71 -1.69 -9.03
CA GLY A 215 25.44 -3.06 -8.62
C GLY A 215 24.71 -3.86 -9.71
N GLU A 216 25.03 -5.16 -9.80
CA GLU A 216 24.45 -6.04 -10.82
C GLU A 216 22.91 -6.11 -10.70
N SER A 217 22.40 -6.18 -9.47
CA SER A 217 20.96 -6.28 -9.20
C SER A 217 20.20 -5.05 -9.73
N GLU A 218 20.73 -3.86 -9.46
CA GLU A 218 20.15 -2.59 -9.88
C GLU A 218 20.20 -2.45 -11.41
N LEU A 219 21.34 -2.78 -12.03
CA LEU A 219 21.48 -2.79 -13.48
C LEU A 219 20.52 -3.79 -14.13
N ARG A 220 20.46 -5.02 -13.63
CA ARG A 220 19.56 -6.05 -14.15
C ARG A 220 18.10 -5.60 -14.05
N THR A 221 17.72 -5.01 -12.93
CA THR A 221 16.37 -4.47 -12.72
C THR A 221 16.07 -3.38 -13.73
N MET A 222 16.96 -2.39 -13.89
CA MET A 222 16.76 -1.28 -14.83
C MET A 222 16.73 -1.73 -16.31
N LEU A 223 17.63 -2.63 -16.71
CA LEU A 223 17.81 -3.05 -18.10
C LEU A 223 16.79 -4.09 -18.56
N THR A 224 16.42 -5.02 -17.68
CA THR A 224 15.59 -6.19 -18.03
C THR A 224 14.27 -6.26 -17.26
N GLY A 225 14.04 -5.34 -16.33
CA GLY A 225 12.79 -5.26 -15.57
C GLY A 225 11.60 -4.97 -16.48
N SER A 226 10.44 -5.49 -16.08
CA SER A 226 9.18 -5.16 -16.74
C SER A 226 8.85 -3.67 -16.56
N GLY A 227 8.13 -3.10 -17.52
CA GLY A 227 7.56 -1.76 -17.37
C GLY A 227 6.79 -1.63 -16.05
N VAL A 228 6.86 -0.44 -15.46
CA VAL A 228 6.14 -0.13 -14.21
C VAL A 228 4.65 -0.25 -14.49
N LYS A 229 3.90 -0.86 -13.56
CA LYS A 229 2.44 -0.89 -13.66
C LYS A 229 1.93 0.54 -13.70
N LEU A 230 1.05 0.83 -14.65
CA LEU A 230 0.33 2.09 -14.66
C LEU A 230 -0.55 2.13 -13.41
N GLU A 231 -0.33 3.12 -12.55
CA GLU A 231 -1.11 3.35 -11.34
C GLU A 231 -1.85 4.68 -11.47
N SER A 232 -3.11 4.70 -11.01
CA SER A 232 -3.90 5.93 -10.99
C SER A 232 -3.27 6.94 -10.02
N GLN A 233 -3.02 8.15 -10.50
CA GLN A 233 -2.71 9.32 -9.65
C GLN A 233 -3.92 10.25 -9.52
N PHE A 234 -5.13 9.71 -9.74
CA PHE A 234 -6.37 10.45 -9.61
C PHE A 234 -6.50 11.03 -8.20
N ARG A 235 -6.76 12.34 -8.12
CA ARG A 235 -6.98 13.09 -6.88
C ARG A 235 -8.17 14.00 -7.07
N LEU A 236 -8.91 14.20 -6.00
CA LEU A 236 -10.01 15.15 -5.98
C LEU A 236 -9.49 16.59 -5.85
N THR A 237 -9.87 17.46 -6.77
CA THR A 237 -9.62 18.92 -6.68
C THR A 237 -10.94 19.66 -6.48
N TYR A 238 -10.88 20.85 -5.87
CA TYR A 238 -12.08 21.66 -5.67
C TYR A 238 -12.72 22.11 -6.99
N GLY A 239 -11.91 22.52 -7.98
CA GLY A 239 -12.41 22.87 -9.31
C GLY A 239 -13.13 21.70 -9.97
N MET A 240 -12.63 20.46 -9.82
CA MET A 240 -13.31 19.28 -10.34
C MET A 240 -14.65 19.04 -9.64
N ILE A 241 -14.69 19.10 -8.30
CA ILE A 241 -15.92 18.89 -7.52
C ILE A 241 -16.99 19.91 -7.91
N LEU A 242 -16.63 21.19 -7.96
CA LEU A 242 -17.57 22.26 -8.34
C LEU A 242 -18.06 22.11 -9.78
N ASN A 243 -17.19 21.72 -10.71
CA ASN A 243 -17.58 21.47 -12.10
C ASN A 243 -18.52 20.26 -12.23
N LEU A 244 -18.33 19.21 -11.42
CA LEU A 244 -19.23 18.06 -11.39
C LEU A 244 -20.59 18.44 -10.83
N LEU A 245 -20.64 19.12 -9.68
CA LEU A 245 -21.88 19.56 -9.04
C LEU A 245 -22.63 20.64 -9.84
N ARG A 246 -21.96 21.32 -10.78
CA ARG A 246 -22.58 22.28 -11.71
C ARG A 246 -23.42 21.59 -12.80
N VAL A 247 -23.17 20.32 -13.11
CA VAL A 247 -23.85 19.58 -14.18
C VAL A 247 -24.87 18.60 -13.57
N GLU A 248 -26.16 18.92 -13.69
CA GLU A 248 -27.25 18.17 -13.04
C GLU A 248 -27.31 16.68 -13.42
N ASP A 249 -26.94 16.33 -14.65
CA ASP A 249 -27.02 14.95 -15.17
C ASP A 249 -25.84 14.04 -14.76
N LEU A 250 -24.81 14.58 -14.08
CA LEU A 250 -23.61 13.82 -13.72
C LEU A 250 -23.55 13.51 -12.22
N LYS A 251 -23.71 12.23 -11.88
CA LYS A 251 -23.47 11.73 -10.52
C LYS A 251 -21.97 11.57 -10.27
N VAL A 252 -21.52 12.05 -9.12
CA VAL A 252 -20.10 11.97 -8.71
C VAL A 252 -19.68 10.52 -8.54
N GLU A 253 -20.56 9.68 -7.99
CA GLU A 253 -20.33 8.26 -7.79
C GLU A 253 -20.04 7.55 -9.11
N ASP A 254 -20.75 7.91 -10.19
CA ASP A 254 -20.54 7.35 -11.51
C ASP A 254 -19.18 7.76 -12.11
N MET A 255 -18.73 8.98 -11.84
CA MET A 255 -17.40 9.46 -12.24
C MET A 255 -16.29 8.74 -11.45
N LEU A 256 -16.46 8.59 -10.14
CA LEU A 256 -15.53 7.86 -9.27
C LEU A 256 -15.42 6.39 -9.65
N LYS A 257 -16.55 5.70 -9.90
CA LYS A 257 -16.58 4.31 -10.38
C LYS A 257 -15.82 4.13 -11.69
N ARG A 258 -15.88 5.12 -12.59
CA ARG A 258 -15.17 5.10 -13.88
C ARG A 258 -13.71 5.50 -13.77
N SER A 259 -13.25 5.97 -12.61
CA SER A 259 -11.85 6.33 -12.41
C SER A 259 -10.96 5.08 -12.49
N PHE A 260 -9.73 5.25 -12.97
CA PHE A 260 -8.76 4.15 -13.04
C PHE A 260 -8.34 3.66 -11.64
N ALA A 261 -8.56 4.46 -10.58
CA ALA A 261 -8.33 4.04 -9.20
C ALA A 261 -9.28 2.89 -8.79
N GLU A 262 -10.52 2.93 -9.26
CA GLU A 262 -11.55 1.93 -8.96
C GLU A 262 -11.54 0.73 -9.93
N PHE A 263 -10.65 0.73 -10.93
CA PHE A 263 -10.66 -0.25 -12.03
C PHE A 263 -10.66 -1.71 -11.54
N HIS A 264 -9.85 -2.03 -10.53
CA HIS A 264 -9.77 -3.38 -9.99
C HIS A 264 -11.04 -3.79 -9.22
N ALA A 265 -11.61 -2.89 -8.43
CA ALA A 265 -12.86 -3.11 -7.71
C ALA A 265 -14.01 -3.32 -8.69
N GLN A 266 -14.13 -2.46 -9.70
CA GLN A 266 -15.15 -2.57 -10.75
C GLN A 266 -15.00 -3.85 -11.59
N ARG A 267 -13.77 -4.29 -11.87
CA ARG A 267 -13.55 -5.56 -12.58
C ARG A 267 -13.97 -6.78 -11.76
N ALA A 268 -13.86 -6.70 -10.43
CA ALA A 268 -14.28 -7.77 -9.52
C ALA A 268 -15.78 -7.72 -9.19
N ALA A 269 -16.44 -6.58 -9.37
CA ALA A 269 -17.84 -6.35 -8.96
C ALA A 269 -18.84 -7.38 -9.53
N PRO A 270 -18.78 -7.83 -10.80
CA PRO A 270 -19.70 -8.84 -11.30
C PRO A 270 -19.56 -10.20 -10.59
N ALA A 271 -18.34 -10.60 -10.28
CA ALA A 271 -18.08 -11.84 -9.53
C ALA A 271 -18.55 -11.71 -8.07
N GLY A 272 -18.29 -10.56 -7.45
CA GLY A 272 -18.80 -10.26 -6.10
C GLY A 272 -20.34 -10.24 -6.05
N ALA A 273 -21.02 -9.69 -7.06
CA ALA A 273 -22.47 -9.67 -7.13
C ALA A 273 -23.06 -11.09 -7.25
N ALA A 274 -22.41 -11.97 -8.02
CA ALA A 274 -22.81 -13.38 -8.12
C ALA A 274 -22.62 -14.13 -6.79
N GLU A 275 -21.51 -13.89 -6.07
CA GLU A 275 -21.27 -14.44 -4.74
C GLU A 275 -22.31 -13.92 -3.73
N LEU A 276 -22.66 -12.63 -3.76
CA LEU A 276 -23.70 -12.05 -2.90
C LEU A 276 -25.05 -12.72 -3.14
N ALA A 277 -25.45 -12.91 -4.40
CA ALA A 277 -26.71 -13.57 -4.73
C ALA A 277 -26.74 -15.03 -4.25
N ALA A 278 -25.61 -15.76 -4.33
CA ALA A 278 -25.50 -17.11 -3.81
C ALA A 278 -25.64 -17.15 -2.28
N LEU A 279 -24.92 -16.27 -1.56
CA LEU A 279 -24.98 -16.16 -0.11
C LEU A 279 -26.37 -15.77 0.40
N GLU A 280 -27.07 -14.89 -0.31
CA GLU A 280 -28.45 -14.51 0.01
C GLU A 280 -29.42 -15.69 -0.19
N GLY A 281 -29.19 -16.52 -1.21
CA GLY A 281 -29.91 -17.78 -1.40
C GLY A 281 -29.67 -18.77 -0.25
N GLU A 282 -28.42 -18.97 0.15
CA GLU A 282 -28.07 -19.80 1.31
C GLU A 282 -28.66 -19.27 2.62
N LEU A 283 -28.64 -17.94 2.81
CA LEU A 283 -29.22 -17.28 3.97
C LEU A 283 -30.73 -17.47 4.02
N ALA A 284 -31.43 -17.35 2.89
CA ALA A 284 -32.86 -17.60 2.78
C ALA A 284 -33.19 -19.07 3.09
N ALA A 285 -32.38 -20.02 2.60
CA ALA A 285 -32.53 -21.44 2.90
C ALA A 285 -32.33 -21.73 4.40
N ALA A 286 -31.29 -21.16 5.02
CA ALA A 286 -31.03 -21.28 6.45
C ALA A 286 -32.14 -20.64 7.30
N ALA A 287 -32.72 -19.52 6.86
CA ALA A 287 -33.83 -18.87 7.54
C ALA A 287 -35.15 -19.67 7.44
N ALA A 288 -35.34 -20.41 6.35
CA ALA A 288 -36.51 -21.27 6.10
C ALA A 288 -36.37 -22.68 6.71
N ALA A 289 -35.17 -23.08 7.12
CA ALA A 289 -34.93 -24.39 7.73
C ALA A 289 -35.78 -24.55 9.01
N PRO A 290 -36.38 -25.73 9.24
CA PRO A 290 -37.12 -25.99 10.46
C PRO A 290 -36.21 -25.87 11.68
N TRP A 291 -36.75 -25.32 12.77
CA TRP A 291 -35.98 -25.18 14.01
C TRP A 291 -35.62 -26.57 14.58
N PRO A 292 -34.33 -26.88 14.81
CA PRO A 292 -33.92 -28.17 15.34
C PRO A 292 -34.49 -28.42 16.73
N ALA A 293 -34.85 -29.68 17.01
CA ALA A 293 -35.29 -30.07 18.33
C ALA A 293 -34.10 -30.08 19.30
N THR A 294 -34.24 -29.37 20.41
CA THR A 294 -33.22 -29.32 21.47
C THR A 294 -33.67 -30.20 22.64
N ALA A 295 -32.73 -30.82 23.36
CA ALA A 295 -33.07 -31.83 24.36
C ALA A 295 -33.69 -31.22 25.63
N LEU A 296 -33.38 -29.95 25.94
CA LEU A 296 -33.95 -29.19 27.05
C LEU A 296 -34.98 -28.13 26.59
N GLY A 297 -35.41 -28.19 25.33
CA GLY A 297 -36.38 -27.25 24.76
C GLY A 297 -35.89 -25.80 24.80
N SER A 298 -34.60 -25.57 24.55
CA SER A 298 -34.05 -24.22 24.38
C SER A 298 -34.72 -23.47 23.24
N SER A 299 -35.14 -22.24 23.52
CA SER A 299 -35.79 -21.37 22.53
C SER A 299 -34.78 -20.84 21.51
N ARG A 300 -35.28 -20.32 20.39
CA ARG A 300 -34.45 -19.69 19.37
C ARG A 300 -33.68 -18.50 19.92
N GLU A 301 -34.34 -17.66 20.72
CA GLU A 301 -33.75 -16.47 21.33
C GLU A 301 -32.64 -16.85 22.33
N GLU A 302 -32.87 -17.88 23.16
CA GLU A 302 -31.84 -18.38 24.09
C GLU A 302 -30.60 -18.87 23.35
N VAL A 303 -30.77 -19.60 22.23
CA VAL A 303 -29.66 -20.09 21.40
C VAL A 303 -28.95 -18.95 20.67
N GLU A 304 -29.67 -17.94 20.17
CA GLU A 304 -29.09 -16.75 19.54
C GLU A 304 -28.24 -15.93 20.52
N GLU A 305 -28.70 -15.75 21.76
CA GLU A 305 -27.91 -15.13 22.82
C GLU A 305 -26.67 -15.98 23.14
N TYR A 306 -26.84 -17.30 23.26
CA TYR A 306 -25.72 -18.21 23.53
C TYR A 306 -24.64 -18.17 22.45
N VAL A 307 -25.04 -18.18 21.16
CA VAL A 307 -24.10 -18.06 20.03
C VAL A 307 -23.38 -16.72 20.07
N ALA A 308 -24.06 -15.62 20.41
CA ALA A 308 -23.41 -14.29 20.54
C ALA A 308 -22.29 -14.32 21.59
N LEU A 309 -22.58 -14.86 22.76
CA LEU A 309 -21.59 -14.97 23.84
C LEU A 309 -20.42 -15.88 23.44
N CYS A 310 -20.68 -16.97 22.70
CA CYS A 310 -19.61 -17.83 22.17
C CYS A 310 -18.74 -17.09 21.14
N GLU A 311 -19.32 -16.34 20.20
CA GLU A 311 -18.58 -15.55 19.21
C GLU A 311 -17.73 -14.45 19.88
N GLU A 312 -18.27 -13.76 20.89
CA GLU A 312 -17.52 -12.77 21.69
C GLU A 312 -16.37 -13.42 22.46
N LEU A 313 -16.59 -14.60 23.05
CA LEU A 313 -15.55 -15.36 23.74
C LEU A 313 -14.45 -15.82 22.77
N GLU A 314 -14.78 -16.28 21.57
CA GLU A 314 -13.80 -16.64 20.54
C GLU A 314 -12.89 -15.47 20.17
N ILE A 315 -13.43 -14.25 20.07
CA ILE A 315 -12.64 -13.03 19.80
C ILE A 315 -11.66 -12.75 20.94
N ILE A 316 -12.12 -12.83 22.19
CA ILE A 316 -11.27 -12.57 23.37
C ILE A 316 -10.24 -13.69 23.56
N ASP A 317 -10.62 -14.95 23.36
CA ASP A 317 -9.71 -16.09 23.43
C ASP A 317 -8.60 -15.94 22.38
N ALA A 318 -8.92 -15.52 21.15
CA ALA A 318 -7.93 -15.23 20.11
C ALA A 318 -6.96 -14.12 20.50
N GLN A 319 -7.42 -13.06 21.16
CA GLN A 319 -6.56 -11.98 21.68
C GLN A 319 -5.59 -12.47 22.77
N LEU A 320 -6.02 -13.43 23.60
CA LEU A 320 -5.22 -13.99 24.68
C LEU A 320 -4.30 -15.13 24.23
N GLN A 321 -4.52 -15.70 23.05
CA GLN A 321 -3.93 -16.98 22.68
C GLN A 321 -2.41 -16.92 22.47
N ASP A 322 -1.90 -15.85 21.89
CA ASP A 322 -0.45 -15.66 21.71
C ASP A 322 0.26 -15.54 23.08
N ALA A 323 -0.36 -14.84 24.03
CA ALA A 323 0.16 -14.71 25.39
C ALA A 323 0.12 -16.04 26.16
N LEU A 324 -0.92 -16.87 25.95
CA LEU A 324 -1.04 -18.18 26.57
C LEU A 324 -0.04 -19.19 26.00
N ILE A 325 0.07 -19.31 24.68
CA ILE A 325 0.93 -20.31 24.03
C ILE A 325 2.41 -20.05 24.33
N THR A 326 2.82 -18.79 24.38
CA THR A 326 4.20 -18.41 24.70
C THR A 326 4.54 -18.57 26.19
N ASN A 327 3.53 -18.68 27.06
CA ASN A 327 3.72 -18.82 28.50
C ASN A 327 4.17 -20.23 28.89
N LYS A 328 5.32 -20.32 29.56
CA LYS A 328 5.91 -21.59 30.01
C LYS A 328 5.03 -22.35 31.01
N SER A 329 4.36 -21.66 31.94
CA SER A 329 3.49 -22.26 32.95
C SER A 329 2.23 -22.87 32.31
N PHE A 330 1.68 -22.21 31.28
CA PHE A 330 0.59 -22.74 30.47
C PHE A 330 1.02 -24.04 29.77
N GLN A 331 2.17 -24.02 29.08
CA GLN A 331 2.71 -25.21 28.41
C GLN A 331 2.97 -26.38 29.39
N GLN A 332 3.45 -26.07 30.59
CA GLN A 332 3.67 -27.06 31.66
C GLN A 332 2.37 -27.62 32.27
N ALA A 333 1.23 -26.93 32.10
CA ALA A 333 -0.06 -27.42 32.57
C ALA A 333 -0.66 -28.48 31.64
N LEU A 334 -0.27 -28.49 30.36
CA LEU A 334 -0.72 -29.40 29.30
C LEU A 334 0.08 -30.72 29.32
N VAL A 335 -0.27 -31.58 30.28
CA VAL A 335 0.33 -32.89 30.51
C VAL A 335 -0.69 -34.02 30.32
N PRO A 336 -0.27 -35.26 30.03
CA PRO A 336 -1.17 -36.41 29.95
C PRO A 336 -2.11 -36.50 31.16
N GLY A 337 -3.40 -36.70 30.91
CA GLY A 337 -4.46 -36.74 31.91
C GLY A 337 -5.02 -35.37 32.29
N ARG A 338 -4.44 -34.25 31.86
CA ARG A 338 -5.03 -32.92 32.09
C ARG A 338 -6.34 -32.78 31.33
N LEU A 339 -7.41 -32.44 32.04
CA LEU A 339 -8.67 -32.02 31.44
C LEU A 339 -8.53 -30.58 30.91
N VAL A 340 -8.97 -30.35 29.68
CA VAL A 340 -8.93 -29.07 28.97
C VAL A 340 -10.26 -28.82 28.28
N LEU A 341 -10.49 -27.56 27.92
CA LEU A 341 -11.60 -27.14 27.07
C LEU A 341 -11.07 -26.97 25.65
N TYR A 342 -11.57 -27.81 24.75
CA TYR A 342 -11.22 -27.83 23.33
C TYR A 342 -12.22 -26.99 22.54
N GLY A 343 -11.75 -25.96 21.83
CA GLY A 343 -12.56 -25.23 20.86
C GLY A 343 -12.63 -26.05 19.58
N ASN A 344 -13.75 -26.74 19.37
CA ASN A 344 -13.90 -27.62 18.22
C ASN A 344 -14.16 -26.79 16.95
N PRO A 345 -13.25 -26.80 15.95
CA PRO A 345 -13.39 -25.98 14.75
C PRO A 345 -14.49 -26.45 13.80
N VAL A 346 -14.97 -27.69 13.96
CA VAL A 346 -15.98 -28.31 13.09
C VAL A 346 -17.38 -27.85 13.47
N ASN A 347 -17.72 -27.96 14.75
CA ASN A 347 -19.05 -27.57 15.24
C ASN A 347 -19.07 -26.19 15.92
N GLY A 348 -17.90 -25.63 16.22
CA GLY A 348 -17.78 -24.32 16.84
C GLY A 348 -18.10 -24.28 18.33
N LEU A 349 -18.26 -25.42 18.98
CA LEU A 349 -18.55 -25.54 20.41
C LEU A 349 -17.28 -25.80 21.20
N THR A 350 -17.33 -25.45 22.48
CA THR A 350 -16.30 -25.85 23.44
C THR A 350 -16.65 -27.21 24.04
N GLU A 351 -15.76 -28.19 23.89
CA GLU A 351 -15.94 -29.56 24.36
C GLU A 351 -14.86 -29.95 25.40
N PRO A 352 -15.22 -30.69 26.46
CA PRO A 352 -14.23 -31.24 27.37
C PRO A 352 -13.33 -32.25 26.67
N ALA A 353 -12.02 -32.11 26.83
CA ALA A 353 -11.04 -33.04 26.28
C ALA A 353 -9.94 -33.36 27.28
N VAL A 354 -9.34 -34.53 27.18
CA VAL A 354 -8.16 -34.89 27.97
C VAL A 354 -6.94 -35.00 27.08
N VAL A 355 -5.84 -34.38 27.53
CA VAL A 355 -4.54 -34.51 26.87
C VAL A 355 -4.06 -35.95 27.02
N LEU A 356 -3.79 -36.63 25.91
CA LEU A 356 -3.24 -37.99 25.89
C LEU A 356 -1.71 -37.95 25.84
N GLY A 357 -1.13 -37.01 25.10
CA GLY A 357 0.31 -36.86 24.93
C GLY A 357 0.65 -35.91 23.79
N ASP A 358 1.96 -35.72 23.55
CA ASP A 358 2.43 -34.94 22.40
C ASP A 358 2.22 -35.71 21.09
N ALA A 359 1.75 -34.99 20.07
CA ALA A 359 1.60 -35.50 18.72
C ALA A 359 2.79 -35.06 17.85
N PRO A 360 3.27 -35.91 16.93
CA PRO A 360 4.32 -35.51 16.01
C PRO A 360 3.83 -34.40 15.06
N ALA A 361 4.77 -33.57 14.60
CA ALA A 361 4.47 -32.55 13.59
C ALA A 361 3.84 -33.21 12.34
N PRO A 362 2.88 -32.53 11.68
CA PRO A 362 2.29 -33.07 10.45
C PRO A 362 3.39 -33.31 9.40
N PRO A 363 3.29 -34.37 8.59
CA PRO A 363 4.23 -34.57 7.49
C PRO A 363 4.16 -33.36 6.55
N SER A 364 5.32 -32.80 6.19
CA SER A 364 5.39 -31.70 5.22
C SER A 364 4.72 -32.15 3.92
N PRO A 365 3.81 -31.35 3.32
CA PRO A 365 3.32 -31.67 2.00
C PRO A 365 4.49 -31.71 1.02
N LEU A 366 4.57 -32.76 0.20
CA LEU A 366 5.39 -32.75 -1.01
C LEU A 366 5.02 -31.48 -1.82
N PRO A 367 5.96 -30.85 -2.54
CA PRO A 367 5.67 -29.66 -3.32
C PRO A 367 4.69 -30.01 -4.45
N SER A 368 3.40 -29.84 -4.21
CA SER A 368 2.38 -29.76 -5.24
C SER A 368 2.61 -28.48 -6.02
N ALA A 369 2.69 -28.62 -7.35
CA ALA A 369 2.87 -27.53 -8.30
C ALA A 369 1.97 -26.33 -7.95
N SER A 370 2.61 -25.18 -7.83
CA SER A 370 1.99 -23.90 -7.53
C SER A 370 0.96 -23.53 -8.60
N LEU A 371 -0.33 -23.61 -8.26
CA LEU A 371 -1.38 -22.78 -8.86
C LEU A 371 -1.65 -21.65 -7.87
N THR A 372 -0.96 -20.52 -8.09
CA THR A 372 -1.19 -19.25 -7.41
C THR A 372 -2.59 -18.72 -7.77
N LEU A 373 -3.55 -18.94 -6.88
CA LEU A 373 -4.70 -18.05 -6.73
C LEU A 373 -4.33 -17.01 -5.66
N ASN A 374 -4.09 -15.78 -6.12
CA ASN A 374 -3.88 -14.61 -5.28
C ASN A 374 -5.20 -14.31 -4.54
N THR A 375 -5.34 -14.79 -3.30
CA THR A 375 -6.30 -14.24 -2.35
C THR A 375 -5.57 -13.21 -1.48
N ALA A 376 -5.95 -11.95 -1.64
CA ALA A 376 -5.49 -10.85 -0.81
C ALA A 376 -5.75 -11.13 0.68
N LYS A 377 -4.81 -10.71 1.52
CA LYS A 377 -4.95 -10.69 2.99
C LYS A 377 -6.29 -10.05 3.40
N PRO A 378 -7.05 -10.62 4.35
CA PRO A 378 -8.06 -9.84 5.04
C PRO A 378 -7.36 -8.80 5.92
N ALA A 379 -7.73 -7.54 5.73
CA ALA A 379 -7.35 -6.45 6.62
C ALA A 379 -7.96 -6.70 8.01
N SER A 380 -7.13 -6.78 9.04
CA SER A 380 -7.56 -6.73 10.43
C SER A 380 -8.10 -5.33 10.73
N PHE A 381 -9.42 -5.14 10.75
CA PHE A 381 -10.04 -3.94 11.27
C PHE A 381 -10.16 -4.05 12.79
N ALA A 382 -9.43 -3.17 13.49
CA ALA A 382 -9.64 -2.89 14.90
C ALA A 382 -10.98 -2.17 15.07
N VAL A 383 -11.84 -2.71 15.92
CA VAL A 383 -13.08 -2.06 16.37
C VAL A 383 -12.69 -0.98 17.37
N GLY A 384 -12.82 0.29 16.98
CA GLY A 384 -12.68 1.43 17.88
C GLY A 384 -13.97 1.66 18.66
N THR A 385 -13.92 1.47 19.98
CA THR A 385 -14.94 1.98 20.91
C THR A 385 -14.57 3.40 21.34
N ALA A 386 -15.45 4.35 21.08
CA ALA A 386 -15.33 5.73 21.54
C ALA A 386 -15.58 5.82 23.06
N THR A 387 -14.64 6.42 23.80
CA THR A 387 -14.89 7.07 25.09
C THR A 387 -14.01 8.31 25.23
N THR A 388 -14.61 9.35 25.79
CA THR A 388 -14.17 10.74 25.90
C THR A 388 -13.05 10.99 26.93
N SER A 389 -12.29 12.06 26.67
CA SER A 389 -11.55 12.96 27.58
C SER A 389 -10.29 12.48 28.34
N SER A 390 -9.13 13.04 27.97
CA SER A 390 -8.37 14.07 28.70
C SER A 390 -6.84 13.87 28.73
N THR A 391 -6.15 14.89 28.21
CA THR A 391 -4.82 15.44 28.58
C THR A 391 -3.63 14.52 28.94
N GLY A 392 -2.52 14.69 28.22
CA GLY A 392 -1.17 14.42 28.75
C GLY A 392 -0.18 13.96 27.68
N GLY A 393 0.60 14.88 27.11
CA GLY A 393 1.67 14.56 26.17
C GLY A 393 2.90 13.99 26.86
N THR A 394 3.56 13.00 26.23
CA THR A 394 5.00 12.77 26.38
C THR A 394 5.54 12.05 25.14
N THR A 395 6.59 12.63 24.58
CA THR A 395 7.40 12.16 23.45
C THR A 395 8.34 11.03 23.88
N VAL A 396 8.45 9.95 23.09
CA VAL A 396 9.67 9.11 23.07
C VAL A 396 9.99 8.64 21.65
N SER A 397 11.24 8.90 21.31
CA SER A 397 12.05 8.64 20.12
C SER A 397 12.02 7.22 19.55
N GLY A 398 12.22 7.15 18.23
CA GLY A 398 12.39 5.91 17.48
C GLY A 398 13.66 5.13 17.80
N LEU A 399 13.56 3.82 17.60
CA LEU A 399 14.68 2.90 17.46
C LEU A 399 14.47 2.07 16.20
N SER A 400 15.46 2.18 15.32
CA SER A 400 15.73 1.32 14.17
C SER A 400 15.86 -0.13 14.61
N GLY A 401 14.95 -0.99 14.16
CA GLY A 401 15.04 -2.44 14.30
C GLY A 401 15.55 -3.07 13.01
N THR A 402 16.80 -3.49 13.03
CA THR A 402 17.39 -4.43 12.06
C THR A 402 16.52 -5.67 11.94
N THR A 403 16.21 -6.08 10.70
CA THR A 403 15.59 -7.36 10.37
C THR A 403 16.57 -8.50 10.65
N ALA A 404 16.65 -8.90 11.91
CA ALA A 404 17.18 -10.20 12.28
C ALA A 404 16.07 -11.23 12.06
N THR A 405 16.16 -11.97 10.96
CA THR A 405 15.48 -13.25 10.79
C THR A 405 16.02 -14.24 11.82
N SER A 406 15.49 -14.19 13.05
CA SER A 406 15.64 -15.27 14.02
C SER A 406 14.44 -16.20 13.88
N SER A 407 14.71 -17.45 13.50
CA SER A 407 13.76 -18.55 13.60
C SER A 407 13.47 -18.82 15.07
N ALA A 408 12.49 -18.11 15.65
CA ALA A 408 11.96 -18.46 16.96
C ALA A 408 11.29 -19.84 16.84
N ALA A 409 11.80 -20.82 17.59
CA ALA A 409 11.14 -22.12 17.73
C ALA A 409 9.68 -21.89 18.16
N SER A 410 8.73 -22.37 17.38
CA SER A 410 7.30 -22.26 17.67
C SER A 410 7.00 -22.90 19.03
N SER A 411 6.63 -22.09 20.03
CA SER A 411 6.15 -22.57 21.34
C SER A 411 4.80 -23.30 21.27
N ASP A 412 4.17 -23.32 20.09
CA ASP A 412 2.93 -24.04 19.82
C ASP A 412 3.21 -25.53 19.66
N ARG A 413 2.77 -26.33 20.64
CA ARG A 413 2.89 -27.80 20.62
C ARG A 413 1.70 -28.41 19.90
N ARG A 414 1.87 -29.62 19.38
CA ARG A 414 0.77 -30.43 18.86
C ARG A 414 0.48 -31.56 19.84
N LEU A 415 -0.79 -31.76 20.18
CA LEU A 415 -1.23 -32.68 21.21
C LEU A 415 -2.25 -33.68 20.65
N TYR A 416 -2.19 -34.92 21.12
CA TYR A 416 -3.30 -35.86 21.00
C TYR A 416 -4.32 -35.56 22.10
N LEU A 417 -5.57 -35.33 21.70
CA LEU A 417 -6.69 -35.01 22.59
C LEU A 417 -7.77 -36.07 22.46
N LEU A 418 -8.24 -36.60 23.60
CA LEU A 418 -9.46 -37.38 23.70
C LEU A 418 -10.61 -36.43 24.02
N VAL A 419 -11.40 -36.07 23.02
CA VAL A 419 -12.53 -35.14 23.10
C VAL A 419 -13.80 -35.90 23.41
N LEU A 420 -14.52 -35.47 24.44
CA LEU A 420 -15.87 -35.95 24.76
C LEU A 420 -16.87 -35.21 23.87
N HIS A 421 -17.48 -35.92 22.92
CA HIS A 421 -18.45 -35.32 22.00
C HIS A 421 -19.87 -35.32 22.59
N ARG A 422 -20.60 -34.24 22.33
CA ARG A 422 -22.05 -34.19 22.61
C ARG A 422 -22.83 -35.04 21.59
N PRO A 423 -23.98 -35.62 21.96
CA PRO A 423 -24.89 -36.23 20.98
C PRO A 423 -25.24 -35.24 19.86
N GLY A 424 -25.22 -35.69 18.60
CA GLY A 424 -25.47 -34.83 17.44
C GLY A 424 -24.30 -33.91 17.03
N SER A 425 -23.12 -34.05 17.65
CA SER A 425 -21.92 -33.28 17.26
C SER A 425 -21.08 -33.92 16.16
N MET A 426 -21.53 -35.06 15.64
CA MET A 426 -20.83 -35.87 14.64
C MET A 426 -21.29 -35.49 13.24
N ASP A 427 -20.36 -35.45 12.30
CA ASP A 427 -20.69 -35.36 10.86
C ASP A 427 -21.51 -36.60 10.44
N GLU A 428 -22.46 -36.47 9.52
CA GLU A 428 -23.37 -37.57 9.11
C GLU A 428 -22.61 -38.82 8.63
N GLN A 429 -21.41 -38.65 8.07
CA GLN A 429 -20.56 -39.75 7.63
C GLN A 429 -19.92 -40.49 8.82
N HIS A 430 -19.56 -39.78 9.88
CA HIS A 430 -18.96 -40.33 11.08
C HIS A 430 -19.99 -40.99 12.00
N GLU A 431 -21.22 -40.45 12.04
CA GLU A 431 -22.33 -41.06 12.76
C GLU A 431 -22.69 -42.44 12.16
N ARG A 432 -22.73 -42.55 10.82
CA ARG A 432 -22.90 -43.83 10.11
C ARG A 432 -21.82 -44.86 10.43
N GLN A 433 -20.57 -44.41 10.56
CA GLN A 433 -19.43 -45.28 10.92
C GLN A 433 -19.52 -45.77 12.37
N ALA A 434 -19.85 -44.87 13.31
CA ALA A 434 -20.07 -45.23 14.72
C ALA A 434 -21.27 -46.17 14.91
N GLU A 435 -22.33 -46.00 14.11
CA GLU A 435 -23.50 -46.86 14.14
C GLU A 435 -23.22 -48.26 13.54
N GLN A 436 -22.40 -48.36 12.49
CA GLN A 436 -21.90 -49.65 11.98
C GLN A 436 -21.08 -50.40 13.04
N GLU A 437 -20.25 -49.71 13.81
CA GLU A 437 -19.49 -50.33 14.92
C GLU A 437 -20.38 -50.78 16.08
N ARG A 438 -21.48 -50.05 16.38
CA ARG A 438 -22.51 -50.52 17.33
C ARG A 438 -23.17 -51.81 16.86
N ARG A 439 -23.56 -51.87 15.59
CA ARG A 439 -24.16 -53.08 14.97
C ARG A 439 -23.19 -54.26 14.94
N ALA A 440 -21.89 -54.02 14.78
CA ALA A 440 -20.87 -55.07 14.85
C ALA A 440 -20.68 -55.65 16.26
N ARG A 441 -21.03 -54.89 17.32
CA ARG A 441 -20.94 -55.32 18.73
C ARG A 441 -22.18 -56.06 19.21
N GLU A 442 -23.35 -55.65 18.75
CA GLU A 442 -24.61 -56.37 18.92
C GLU A 442 -24.65 -57.51 17.89
N GLY A 443 -23.85 -58.55 18.11
CA GLY A 443 -23.84 -59.73 17.23
C GLY A 443 -25.27 -60.25 17.00
N PRO A 444 -25.59 -60.77 15.80
CA PRO A 444 -26.98 -61.12 15.47
C PRO A 444 -27.47 -62.21 16.43
N GLY A 445 -28.46 -61.84 17.26
CA GLY A 445 -29.25 -62.78 18.05
C GLY A 445 -29.83 -63.85 17.13
N GLY A 446 -29.58 -65.11 17.48
CA GLY A 446 -29.75 -66.26 16.62
C GLY A 446 -31.17 -66.46 16.07
N GLY A 447 -31.23 -66.87 14.81
CA GLY A 447 -32.45 -67.32 14.14
C GLY A 447 -32.24 -67.69 12.67
N GLY A 448 -31.70 -68.87 12.41
CA GLY A 448 -32.06 -69.65 11.21
C GLY A 448 -31.32 -69.42 9.88
N ARG A 449 -30.42 -70.37 9.56
CA ARG A 449 -30.14 -71.00 8.25
C ARG A 449 -30.19 -70.17 6.94
N GLY A 450 -29.02 -70.12 6.29
CA GLY A 450 -28.83 -70.71 4.95
C GLY A 450 -28.82 -69.78 3.73
N PHE A 451 -27.88 -70.10 2.82
CA PHE A 451 -27.65 -69.57 1.47
C PHE A 451 -27.03 -68.15 1.40
N GLY A 452 -25.99 -67.87 0.62
CA GLY A 452 -25.40 -68.56 -0.53
C GLY A 452 -25.48 -67.67 -1.77
N GLY A 453 -24.36 -67.01 -2.12
CA GLY A 453 -24.06 -66.52 -3.48
C GLY A 453 -24.64 -65.15 -3.90
N MET A 454 -23.75 -64.19 -4.20
CA MET A 454 -23.51 -63.65 -5.55
C MET A 454 -22.79 -62.30 -5.49
N THR A 455 -21.74 -62.23 -6.29
CA THR A 455 -20.83 -61.12 -6.58
C THR A 455 -21.50 -59.91 -7.24
N SER A 456 -20.95 -58.71 -7.05
CA SER A 456 -21.03 -57.65 -8.08
C SER A 456 -19.63 -57.21 -8.51
N LEU A 457 -19.51 -57.02 -9.82
CA LEU A 457 -18.31 -56.97 -10.68
C LEU A 457 -17.44 -55.71 -10.59
N GLN A 458 -17.61 -54.85 -9.57
CA GLN A 458 -16.88 -53.57 -9.49
C GLN A 458 -15.50 -53.66 -8.82
N SER A 459 -15.18 -54.74 -8.11
CA SER A 459 -13.92 -54.85 -7.36
C SER A 459 -12.71 -55.33 -8.18
N ARG A 460 -12.91 -55.95 -9.35
CA ARG A 460 -11.80 -56.47 -10.17
C ARG A 460 -11.05 -55.41 -10.97
N LYS A 461 -11.71 -54.31 -11.37
CA LYS A 461 -11.07 -53.23 -12.14
C LYS A 461 -10.19 -52.31 -11.28
N GLN A 462 -10.48 -52.20 -9.98
CA GLN A 462 -9.68 -51.41 -9.05
C GLN A 462 -8.37 -52.13 -8.68
N GLN A 463 -8.43 -53.46 -8.59
CA GLN A 463 -7.29 -54.29 -8.19
C GLN A 463 -6.24 -54.47 -9.31
N GLU A 464 -6.65 -54.44 -10.59
CA GLU A 464 -5.72 -54.44 -11.73
C GLU A 464 -4.98 -53.10 -11.92
N LEU A 465 -5.57 -51.98 -11.48
CA LEU A 465 -4.94 -50.66 -11.53
C LEU A 465 -3.86 -50.50 -10.45
N ASP A 466 -4.10 -51.00 -9.24
CA ASP A 466 -3.15 -50.91 -8.12
C ASP A 466 -1.93 -51.83 -8.33
N ASP A 467 -2.09 -52.98 -8.99
CA ASP A 467 -0.99 -53.87 -9.34
C ASP A 467 -0.10 -53.34 -10.49
N MET A 468 -0.63 -52.49 -11.39
CA MET A 468 0.17 -51.81 -12.42
C MET A 468 1.08 -50.71 -11.84
N PHE A 469 0.67 -50.02 -10.78
CA PHE A 469 1.46 -48.94 -10.17
C PHE A 469 2.56 -49.43 -9.22
N SER A 470 2.43 -50.64 -8.67
CA SER A 470 3.44 -51.25 -7.78
C SER A 470 4.71 -51.69 -8.53
N GLY A 471 4.61 -51.92 -9.85
CA GLY A 471 5.72 -52.39 -10.69
C GLY A 471 6.79 -51.34 -11.05
N MET A 472 6.56 -50.04 -10.80
CA MET A 472 7.41 -48.96 -11.33
C MET A 472 8.33 -48.29 -10.31
N VAL A 473 8.53 -48.90 -9.13
CA VAL A 473 9.49 -48.42 -8.11
C VAL A 473 10.45 -49.54 -7.72
N LYS A 474 11.28 -49.97 -8.66
CA LYS A 474 12.50 -50.75 -8.39
C LYS A 474 13.55 -50.47 -9.45
N LEU A 475 14.32 -49.39 -9.27
CA LEU A 475 15.61 -49.18 -9.91
C LEU A 475 16.45 -48.24 -9.01
N GLY A 476 17.57 -48.76 -8.50
CA GLY A 476 18.56 -48.01 -7.73
C GLY A 476 19.09 -48.79 -6.52
N GLY A 477 20.09 -49.66 -6.73
CA GLY A 477 20.78 -50.43 -5.68
C GLY A 477 21.61 -49.55 -4.70
N ALA A 478 22.01 -50.08 -3.54
CA ALA A 478 23.30 -50.77 -3.43
C ALA A 478 23.36 -51.79 -2.26
N LYS A 479 24.23 -52.79 -2.44
CA LYS A 479 24.57 -53.91 -1.54
C LYS A 479 25.46 -53.48 -0.36
N GLY A 480 25.27 -54.16 0.78
CA GLY A 480 26.22 -54.37 1.89
C GLY A 480 25.40 -54.86 3.09
N GLY A 481 25.47 -56.12 3.54
CA GLY A 481 26.59 -56.77 4.22
C GLY A 481 26.05 -57.17 5.62
N GLY A 482 26.10 -58.44 5.99
CA GLY A 482 25.29 -59.01 7.07
C GLY A 482 25.69 -58.70 8.52
N GLY A 483 24.80 -59.09 9.43
CA GLY A 483 25.08 -59.39 10.84
C GLY A 483 24.59 -58.37 11.86
N GLY A 484 23.83 -58.84 12.86
CA GLY A 484 23.63 -58.16 14.15
C GLY A 484 22.19 -57.78 14.46
N GLY A 485 21.54 -58.54 15.35
CA GLY A 485 20.30 -58.14 15.98
C GLY A 485 20.49 -56.88 16.81
N GLY A 486 19.57 -55.93 16.66
CA GLY A 486 19.49 -54.71 17.45
C GLY A 486 18.12 -54.09 17.27
N SER A 487 17.37 -53.99 18.36
CA SER A 487 16.12 -53.24 18.46
C SER A 487 16.39 -51.76 18.14
N GLY A 488 16.11 -51.34 16.91
CA GLY A 488 16.21 -49.95 16.48
C GLY A 488 14.82 -49.34 16.34
N GLY A 489 14.43 -48.51 17.32
CA GLY A 489 13.21 -47.71 17.27
C GLY A 489 13.27 -46.68 16.14
N GLY A 490 12.52 -46.92 15.06
CA GLY A 490 12.07 -45.84 14.20
C GLY A 490 11.09 -44.94 14.97
N PRO A 491 10.93 -43.65 14.59
CA PRO A 491 9.95 -42.79 15.23
C PRO A 491 8.56 -43.44 15.16
N PRO A 492 7.76 -43.38 16.24
CA PRO A 492 6.43 -43.98 16.25
C PRO A 492 5.62 -43.42 15.08
N ARG A 493 4.98 -44.30 14.30
CA ARG A 493 4.05 -43.85 13.26
C ARG A 493 2.95 -43.00 13.92
N PRO A 494 2.61 -41.83 13.38
CA PRO A 494 1.51 -41.04 13.91
C PRO A 494 0.22 -41.86 13.91
N LEU A 495 -0.56 -41.73 14.98
CA LEU A 495 -1.92 -42.30 15.03
C LEU A 495 -2.76 -41.75 13.87
N PRO A 496 -3.54 -42.60 13.18
CA PRO A 496 -4.51 -42.14 12.19
C PRO A 496 -5.69 -41.48 12.93
N VAL A 497 -5.67 -40.15 12.97
CA VAL A 497 -6.68 -39.29 13.60
C VAL A 497 -7.17 -38.24 12.58
N PRO A 498 -8.43 -37.74 12.67
CA PRO A 498 -9.41 -37.98 13.73
C PRO A 498 -9.95 -39.42 13.75
N HIS A 499 -10.12 -39.98 14.95
CA HIS A 499 -10.80 -41.26 15.14
C HIS A 499 -12.04 -41.06 16.01
N TYR A 500 -13.18 -41.49 15.50
CA TYR A 500 -14.47 -41.38 16.15
C TYR A 500 -14.92 -42.74 16.67
N GLY A 501 -15.51 -42.77 17.85
CA GLY A 501 -15.98 -44.02 18.44
C GLY A 501 -16.99 -43.84 19.55
N CYS A 502 -17.52 -44.96 20.03
CA CYS A 502 -18.39 -45.04 21.19
C CYS A 502 -17.87 -46.13 22.13
N GLU A 503 -17.55 -45.79 23.37
CA GLU A 503 -17.19 -46.77 24.41
C GLU A 503 -17.98 -46.52 25.68
N ALA A 504 -18.49 -47.60 26.29
CA ALA A 504 -19.35 -47.53 27.47
C ALA A 504 -20.57 -46.59 27.31
N GLY A 505 -21.11 -46.45 26.10
CA GLY A 505 -22.24 -45.55 25.80
C GLY A 505 -21.86 -44.07 25.66
N ILE A 506 -20.56 -43.75 25.65
CA ILE A 506 -20.04 -42.39 25.57
C ILE A 506 -19.38 -42.18 24.20
N HIS A 507 -19.83 -41.15 23.48
CA HIS A 507 -19.26 -40.76 22.18
C HIS A 507 -18.00 -39.92 22.36
N PHE A 508 -16.98 -40.20 21.56
CA PHE A 508 -15.70 -39.50 21.65
C PHE A 508 -15.04 -39.35 20.28
N CYS A 509 -14.07 -38.44 20.24
CA CYS A 509 -13.09 -38.36 19.16
C CYS A 509 -11.67 -38.25 19.70
N VAL A 510 -10.73 -38.94 19.06
CA VAL A 510 -9.30 -38.71 19.25
C VAL A 510 -8.81 -37.84 18.11
N VAL A 511 -8.31 -36.64 18.42
CA VAL A 511 -7.76 -35.68 17.44
C VAL A 511 -6.30 -35.37 17.72
N ALA A 512 -5.57 -34.91 16.70
CA ALA A 512 -4.24 -34.32 16.86
C ALA A 512 -4.25 -32.86 16.40
N ASP A 513 -4.25 -31.95 17.36
CA ASP A 513 -4.41 -30.53 17.12
C ASP A 513 -3.38 -29.69 17.89
N TRP A 514 -3.28 -28.42 17.55
CA TRP A 514 -2.32 -27.49 18.12
C TRP A 514 -2.78 -26.95 19.48
N THR A 515 -1.83 -26.50 20.31
CA THR A 515 -2.17 -25.91 21.61
C THR A 515 -3.09 -24.70 21.50
N ARG A 516 -3.09 -24.02 20.34
CA ARG A 516 -4.04 -22.94 20.02
C ARG A 516 -5.52 -23.34 19.94
N SER A 517 -5.84 -24.63 19.85
CA SER A 517 -7.23 -25.09 19.88
C SER A 517 -7.75 -25.31 21.31
N ILE A 518 -6.89 -25.13 22.31
CA ILE A 518 -7.26 -25.20 23.72
C ILE A 518 -7.66 -23.81 24.20
N VAL A 519 -8.94 -23.66 24.54
CA VAL A 519 -9.52 -22.38 25.01
C VAL A 519 -9.58 -22.29 26.54
N GLY A 520 -9.25 -23.37 27.25
CA GLY A 520 -9.21 -23.39 28.71
C GLY A 520 -8.52 -24.63 29.29
N VAL A 521 -7.92 -24.51 30.47
CA VAL A 521 -7.26 -25.62 31.17
C VAL A 521 -7.95 -25.87 32.50
N CYS A 522 -8.46 -27.08 32.72
CA CYS A 522 -9.21 -27.42 33.93
C CYS A 522 -8.29 -27.83 35.08
N ARG A 523 -8.73 -27.58 36.32
CA ARG A 523 -8.02 -27.99 37.54
C ARG A 523 -7.93 -29.50 37.69
N ALA A 524 -8.95 -30.22 37.21
CA ALA A 524 -9.04 -31.67 37.24
C ALA A 524 -7.94 -32.37 36.41
N ARG A 525 -7.56 -33.58 36.85
CA ARG A 525 -6.73 -34.53 36.10
C ARG A 525 -7.37 -35.91 36.15
N ILE A 526 -7.53 -36.52 34.99
CA ILE A 526 -8.07 -37.86 34.82
C ILE A 526 -6.91 -38.86 34.83
N ARG A 527 -7.07 -39.96 35.58
CA ARG A 527 -6.11 -41.06 35.55
C ARG A 527 -6.25 -41.80 34.22
N LEU A 528 -5.17 -41.87 33.45
CA LEU A 528 -5.12 -42.55 32.16
C LEU A 528 -4.46 -43.91 32.29
N ASP A 529 -5.21 -44.91 32.74
CA ASP A 529 -4.73 -46.29 32.79
C ASP A 529 -4.69 -46.86 31.35
N GLY A 530 -3.50 -47.18 30.84
CA GLY A 530 -3.31 -47.73 29.49
C GLY A 530 -3.18 -46.70 28.36
N VAL A 531 -2.76 -45.45 28.64
CA VAL A 531 -2.57 -44.42 27.59
C VAL A 531 -1.57 -44.83 26.51
N ASP A 532 -0.52 -45.57 26.88
CA ASP A 532 0.48 -46.07 25.93
C ASP A 532 -0.14 -47.07 24.94
N GLU A 533 -1.15 -47.84 25.35
CA GLU A 533 -1.88 -48.75 24.47
C GLU A 533 -2.67 -47.95 23.41
N ILE A 534 -3.25 -46.80 23.81
CA ILE A 534 -3.94 -45.88 22.89
C ILE A 534 -2.95 -45.25 21.91
N LEU A 535 -1.83 -44.72 22.40
CA LEU A 535 -0.83 -44.02 21.57
C LEU A 535 -0.04 -44.94 20.64
N SER A 536 0.07 -46.23 20.98
CA SER A 536 0.80 -47.24 20.19
C SER A 536 -0.11 -48.18 19.37
N CYS A 537 -1.43 -47.92 19.31
CA CYS A 537 -2.38 -48.83 18.67
C CYS A 537 -2.23 -48.94 17.14
N GLY A 538 -1.47 -48.04 16.51
CA GLY A 538 -1.22 -48.04 15.06
C GLY A 538 -2.50 -47.93 14.21
N GLY A 539 -3.60 -47.44 14.78
CA GLY A 539 -4.92 -47.38 14.15
C GLY A 539 -5.84 -48.56 14.41
N ASN A 540 -5.41 -49.57 15.17
CA ASN A 540 -6.27 -50.68 15.59
C ASN A 540 -7.02 -50.34 16.90
N TRP A 541 -8.09 -49.58 16.78
CA TRP A 541 -8.91 -49.10 17.89
C TRP A 541 -9.76 -50.17 18.58
N THR A 542 -9.86 -51.37 17.98
CA THR A 542 -10.80 -52.42 18.41
C THR A 542 -10.25 -53.37 19.48
N THR A 543 -8.96 -53.27 19.81
CA THR A 543 -8.33 -54.21 20.77
C THR A 543 -8.88 -54.02 22.19
N ASN A 544 -9.04 -55.13 22.93
CA ASN A 544 -9.58 -55.10 24.30
C ASN A 544 -8.75 -54.26 25.28
N ALA A 545 -7.46 -54.07 25.02
CA ALA A 545 -6.57 -53.18 25.76
C ALA A 545 -6.98 -51.70 25.53
N VAL A 546 -6.93 -51.24 24.27
CA VAL A 546 -7.28 -49.88 23.85
C VAL A 546 -8.72 -49.50 24.27
N ARG A 547 -9.68 -50.41 24.07
CA ARG A 547 -11.08 -50.16 24.45
C ARG A 547 -11.27 -50.00 25.96
N ARG A 548 -10.55 -50.78 26.78
CA ARG A 548 -10.59 -50.63 28.24
C ARG A 548 -9.97 -49.31 28.68
N ALA A 549 -8.84 -48.92 28.08
CA ALA A 549 -8.18 -47.65 28.35
C ALA A 549 -9.08 -46.44 27.98
N LEU A 550 -9.67 -46.46 26.79
CA LEU A 550 -10.64 -45.43 26.35
C LEU A 550 -11.86 -45.37 27.27
N ALA A 551 -12.47 -46.52 27.58
CA ALA A 551 -13.65 -46.57 28.45
C ALA A 551 -13.35 -46.07 29.88
N ALA A 552 -12.15 -46.33 30.41
CA ALA A 552 -11.73 -45.83 31.71
C ALA A 552 -11.55 -44.29 31.69
N ALA A 553 -10.85 -43.77 30.68
CA ALA A 553 -10.65 -42.32 30.51
C ALA A 553 -11.99 -41.60 30.32
N LEU A 554 -12.87 -42.08 29.44
CA LEU A 554 -14.18 -41.48 29.15
C LEU A 554 -15.10 -41.45 30.36
N ARG A 555 -15.16 -42.54 31.15
CA ARG A 555 -15.91 -42.54 32.43
C ARG A 555 -15.35 -41.53 33.42
N GLY A 556 -14.03 -41.34 33.44
CA GLY A 556 -13.38 -40.30 34.25
C GLY A 556 -13.81 -38.90 33.84
N ILE A 557 -13.77 -38.61 32.53
CA ILE A 557 -14.19 -37.31 31.99
C ILE A 557 -15.68 -37.05 32.28
N ALA A 558 -16.55 -38.01 31.93
CA ALA A 558 -17.99 -37.88 32.12
C ALA A 558 -18.34 -37.64 33.59
N ARG A 559 -17.74 -38.40 34.52
CA ARG A 559 -17.95 -38.20 35.96
C ARG A 559 -17.55 -36.79 36.42
N THR A 560 -16.41 -36.28 35.98
CA THR A 560 -15.97 -34.92 36.35
C THR A 560 -16.90 -33.84 35.76
N VAL A 561 -17.42 -34.05 34.55
CA VAL A 561 -18.42 -33.16 33.93
C VAL A 561 -19.73 -33.20 34.72
N ASP A 562 -20.22 -34.39 35.07
CA ASP A 562 -21.45 -34.57 35.84
C ASP A 562 -21.34 -33.98 37.25
N GLU A 563 -20.20 -34.16 37.92
CA GLU A 563 -19.90 -33.57 39.23
C GLU A 563 -19.88 -32.04 39.17
N ALA A 564 -19.28 -31.45 38.12
CA ALA A 564 -19.27 -30.01 37.92
C ALA A 564 -20.68 -29.46 37.63
N ALA A 565 -21.48 -30.18 36.84
CA ALA A 565 -22.87 -29.83 36.58
C ALA A 565 -23.73 -29.91 37.86
N ALA A 566 -23.53 -30.94 38.69
CA ALA A 566 -24.27 -31.15 39.94
C ALA A 566 -23.89 -30.12 41.03
N ALA A 567 -22.61 -29.75 41.14
CA ALA A 567 -22.12 -28.77 42.11
C ALA A 567 -22.69 -27.35 41.89
N ALA A 568 -23.24 -27.07 40.71
CA ALA A 568 -23.72 -25.76 40.34
C ALA A 568 -25.14 -25.43 40.86
N GLY A 569 -25.92 -26.40 41.35
CA GLY A 569 -27.30 -26.18 41.82
C GLY A 569 -28.26 -25.67 40.72
N SER A 570 -29.48 -25.24 41.09
CA SER A 570 -30.47 -24.73 40.12
C SER A 570 -30.12 -23.36 39.52
N GLY A 571 -29.11 -22.66 40.05
CA GLY A 571 -28.73 -21.30 39.64
C GLY A 571 -27.27 -21.09 39.22
N GLY A 572 -26.39 -22.10 39.34
CA GLY A 572 -25.00 -22.04 38.88
C GLY A 572 -24.83 -22.71 37.52
N GLY A 573 -23.97 -22.13 36.67
CA GLY A 573 -23.91 -22.45 35.25
C GLY A 573 -23.17 -23.72 34.81
N GLY A 574 -22.81 -24.64 35.71
CA GLY A 574 -22.24 -25.95 35.34
C GLY A 574 -20.88 -25.94 34.62
N GLU A 575 -20.13 -24.84 34.63
CA GLU A 575 -18.80 -24.78 34.00
C GLU A 575 -17.75 -25.59 34.79
N LEU A 576 -16.85 -26.25 34.06
CA LEU A 576 -15.72 -26.98 34.64
C LEU A 576 -14.75 -26.01 35.35
N PRO A 577 -14.30 -26.30 36.58
CA PRO A 577 -13.33 -25.44 37.28
C PRO A 577 -12.01 -25.30 36.51
N GLN A 578 -11.71 -24.08 36.05
CA GLN A 578 -10.50 -23.77 35.28
C GLN A 578 -9.35 -23.24 36.14
N LEU A 579 -8.12 -23.35 35.62
CA LEU A 579 -6.98 -22.59 36.09
C LEU A 579 -7.16 -21.13 35.67
N ASP A 580 -6.94 -20.20 36.59
CA ASP A 580 -7.03 -18.76 36.35
C ASP A 580 -5.72 -18.29 35.67
N PRO A 581 -5.76 -17.78 34.43
CA PRO A 581 -4.54 -17.34 33.76
C PRO A 581 -3.74 -16.26 34.50
N ARG A 582 -4.40 -15.44 35.33
CA ARG A 582 -3.73 -14.39 36.13
C ARG A 582 -2.98 -14.99 37.31
N VAL A 583 -3.59 -15.93 38.01
CA VAL A 583 -3.04 -16.52 39.25
C VAL A 583 -2.14 -17.71 38.93
N ASP A 584 -2.64 -18.65 38.15
CA ASP A 584 -2.00 -19.95 37.89
C ASP A 584 -0.92 -19.85 36.79
N PHE A 585 -1.07 -18.95 35.82
CA PHE A 585 -0.06 -18.72 34.75
C PHE A 585 0.69 -17.39 34.86
N LYS A 586 0.35 -16.55 35.85
CA LYS A 586 0.99 -15.25 36.12
C LYS A 586 0.92 -14.27 34.94
N ILE A 587 -0.16 -14.30 34.17
CA ILE A 587 -0.41 -13.36 33.07
C ILE A 587 -1.03 -12.08 33.66
N ALA A 588 -0.27 -10.99 33.63
CA ALA A 588 -0.65 -9.74 34.29
C ALA A 588 -0.29 -8.48 33.47
N ASP A 589 -0.07 -8.63 32.16
CA ASP A 589 0.21 -7.50 31.29
C ASP A 589 -1.04 -6.61 31.09
N VAL A 590 -0.77 -5.35 30.76
CA VAL A 590 -1.78 -4.28 30.69
C VAL A 590 -2.87 -4.59 29.65
N ALA A 591 -2.54 -5.32 28.58
CA ALA A 591 -3.49 -5.67 27.53
C ALA A 591 -4.34 -6.91 27.90
N SER A 592 -3.76 -7.91 28.56
CA SER A 592 -4.44 -9.18 28.87
C SER A 592 -5.34 -9.12 30.10
N VAL A 593 -5.08 -8.26 31.09
CA VAL A 593 -5.90 -8.19 32.31
C VAL A 593 -7.37 -7.80 32.03
N PRO A 594 -7.67 -6.73 31.26
CA PRO A 594 -9.04 -6.39 30.89
C PRO A 594 -9.72 -7.50 30.07
N ALA A 595 -8.99 -8.10 29.13
CA ALA A 595 -9.49 -9.21 28.31
C ALA A 595 -9.87 -10.44 29.17
N LEU A 596 -9.04 -10.78 30.17
CA LEU A 596 -9.33 -11.87 31.11
C LEU A 596 -10.54 -11.59 32.00
N GLN A 597 -10.75 -10.34 32.42
CA GLN A 597 -11.94 -9.93 33.19
C GLN A 597 -13.21 -9.99 32.33
N ALA A 598 -13.14 -9.51 31.09
CA ALA A 598 -14.24 -9.60 30.12
C ALA A 598 -14.59 -11.06 29.82
N ARG A 599 -13.58 -11.90 29.58
CA ARG A 599 -13.73 -13.36 29.39
C ARG A 599 -14.44 -14.03 30.56
N ALA A 600 -14.04 -13.77 31.80
CA ALA A 600 -14.68 -14.35 32.99
C ALA A 600 -16.16 -13.92 33.13
N THR A 601 -16.45 -12.66 32.79
CA THR A 601 -17.82 -12.11 32.81
C THR A 601 -18.70 -12.80 31.76
N LEU A 602 -18.20 -12.94 30.54
CA LEU A 602 -18.92 -13.61 29.44
C LEU A 602 -19.09 -15.11 29.68
N GLN A 603 -18.09 -15.78 30.24
CA GLN A 603 -18.18 -17.18 30.67
C GLN A 603 -19.30 -17.36 31.69
N SER A 604 -19.35 -16.51 32.73
CA SER A 604 -20.40 -16.57 33.76
C SER A 604 -21.80 -16.36 33.16
N ARG A 605 -21.96 -15.40 32.24
CA ARG A 605 -23.23 -15.17 31.53
C ARG A 605 -23.62 -16.35 30.64
N ARG A 606 -22.68 -16.87 29.85
CA ARG A 606 -22.89 -18.02 28.96
C ARG A 606 -23.32 -19.25 29.76
N ALA A 607 -22.68 -19.50 30.90
CA ALA A 607 -22.95 -20.63 31.77
C ALA A 607 -24.37 -20.60 32.37
N ALA A 608 -24.91 -19.40 32.63
CA ALA A 608 -26.26 -19.24 33.16
C ALA A 608 -27.36 -19.67 32.17
N LEU A 609 -27.10 -19.58 30.86
CA LEU A 609 -28.07 -19.87 29.81
C LEU A 609 -28.35 -21.39 29.70
N ARG A 610 -29.62 -21.73 29.44
CA ARG A 610 -30.06 -23.13 29.25
C ARG A 610 -29.32 -23.86 28.12
N PRO A 611 -29.10 -23.26 26.92
CA PRO A 611 -28.33 -23.88 25.85
C PRO A 611 -26.96 -24.44 26.30
N HIS A 612 -26.28 -23.79 27.25
CA HIS A 612 -24.98 -24.26 27.75
C HIS A 612 -25.01 -25.72 28.21
N ARG A 613 -26.13 -26.11 28.83
CA ARG A 613 -26.40 -27.41 29.44
C ARG A 613 -27.18 -28.36 28.52
N ASP A 614 -27.60 -27.91 27.34
CA ASP A 614 -28.41 -28.71 26.42
C ASP A 614 -27.52 -29.68 25.60
N PRO A 615 -27.69 -31.01 25.75
CA PRO A 615 -26.91 -32.00 25.01
C PRO A 615 -27.30 -32.08 23.53
N GLY A 616 -28.48 -31.60 23.13
CA GLY A 616 -28.97 -31.55 21.74
C GLY A 616 -28.80 -30.18 21.07
N LEU A 617 -27.93 -29.31 21.59
CA LEU A 617 -27.76 -27.94 21.10
C LEU A 617 -27.12 -27.85 19.70
N VAL A 618 -26.37 -28.87 19.27
CA VAL A 618 -25.39 -28.71 18.19
C VAL A 618 -26.01 -28.20 16.89
N GLU A 619 -27.09 -28.84 16.42
CA GLU A 619 -27.76 -28.45 15.17
C GLU A 619 -28.32 -27.02 15.24
N ALA A 620 -28.97 -26.66 16.35
CA ALA A 620 -29.51 -25.31 16.56
C ALA A 620 -28.40 -24.26 16.62
N PHE A 621 -27.28 -24.56 17.29
CA PHE A 621 -26.11 -23.70 17.36
C PHE A 621 -25.45 -23.50 16.00
N GLN A 622 -25.25 -24.58 15.24
CA GLN A 622 -24.67 -24.53 13.89
C GLN A 622 -25.57 -23.77 12.92
N LEU A 623 -26.89 -23.95 12.99
CA LEU A 623 -27.85 -23.21 12.18
C LEU A 623 -27.75 -21.70 12.44
N VAL A 624 -27.78 -21.29 13.71
CA VAL A 624 -27.68 -19.86 14.08
C VAL A 624 -26.31 -19.28 13.73
N ARG A 625 -25.21 -20.00 13.99
CA ARG A 625 -23.83 -19.58 13.66
C ARG A 625 -23.65 -19.45 12.15
N THR A 626 -24.16 -20.39 11.36
CA THR A 626 -24.12 -20.35 9.89
C THR A 626 -24.91 -19.16 9.37
N ARG A 627 -26.14 -18.96 9.85
CA ARG A 627 -26.95 -17.79 9.48
C ARG A 627 -26.24 -16.48 9.77
N ARG A 628 -25.68 -16.30 10.97
CA ARG A 628 -24.92 -15.08 11.33
C ARG A 628 -23.66 -14.89 10.49
N ARG A 629 -22.96 -15.96 10.15
CA ARG A 629 -21.80 -15.91 9.25
C ARG A 629 -22.21 -15.44 7.85
N LEU A 630 -23.29 -16.00 7.31
CA LEU A 630 -23.84 -15.61 6.01
C LEU A 630 -24.36 -14.17 6.03
N GLU A 631 -25.03 -13.73 7.09
CA GLU A 631 -25.48 -12.35 7.29
C GLU A 631 -24.29 -11.38 7.29
N ARG A 632 -23.26 -11.65 8.10
CA ARG A 632 -22.04 -10.83 8.15
C ARG A 632 -21.35 -10.74 6.80
N ARG A 633 -21.16 -11.88 6.11
CA ARG A 633 -20.50 -11.92 4.81
C ARG A 633 -21.33 -11.21 3.72
N SER A 634 -22.64 -11.39 3.73
CA SER A 634 -23.55 -10.71 2.79
C SER A 634 -23.59 -9.21 3.02
N ALA A 635 -23.55 -8.76 4.29
CA ALA A 635 -23.47 -7.36 4.63
C ALA A 635 -22.13 -6.73 4.20
N GLU A 636 -21.02 -7.43 4.44
CA GLU A 636 -19.68 -7.01 3.99
C GLU A 636 -19.62 -6.87 2.46
N LEU A 637 -20.06 -7.90 1.74
CA LEU A 637 -20.01 -7.91 0.27
C LEU A 637 -20.97 -6.89 -0.34
N ARG A 638 -22.16 -6.70 0.25
CA ARG A 638 -23.09 -5.63 -0.12
C ARG A 638 -22.46 -4.25 0.08
N HIS A 639 -21.72 -4.04 1.17
CA HIS A 639 -21.00 -2.78 1.39
C HIS A 639 -19.89 -2.59 0.35
N GLN A 640 -19.07 -3.61 0.06
CA GLN A 640 -17.99 -3.56 -0.94
C GLN A 640 -18.49 -3.31 -2.38
N LEU A 641 -19.74 -3.66 -2.67
CA LEU A 641 -20.38 -3.41 -3.97
C LEU A 641 -21.15 -2.08 -4.00
N SER A 642 -21.28 -1.40 -2.86
CA SER A 642 -22.01 -0.14 -2.73
C SER A 642 -21.13 1.06 -3.01
N ASP A 643 -21.75 2.21 -3.30
CA ASP A 643 -21.03 3.45 -3.55
C ASP A 643 -20.26 3.93 -2.31
N ALA A 644 -20.69 3.52 -1.12
CA ALA A 644 -20.03 3.84 0.14
C ALA A 644 -18.63 3.23 0.28
N SER A 645 -18.27 2.21 -0.52
CA SER A 645 -16.92 1.63 -0.50
C SER A 645 -15.96 2.29 -1.49
N LEU A 646 -16.41 3.28 -2.28
CA LEU A 646 -15.54 4.02 -3.19
C LEU A 646 -14.43 4.71 -2.38
N GLN A 647 -13.18 4.45 -2.76
CA GLN A 647 -12.00 4.85 -1.99
C GLN A 647 -11.95 6.37 -1.76
N GLN A 648 -12.40 7.14 -2.74
CA GLN A 648 -12.32 8.60 -2.76
C GLN A 648 -13.59 9.29 -2.22
N LEU A 649 -14.67 8.55 -1.94
CA LEU A 649 -15.93 9.16 -1.51
C LEU A 649 -15.84 9.87 -0.13
N PRO A 650 -15.13 9.35 0.88
CA PRO A 650 -14.96 10.06 2.14
C PRO A 650 -14.27 11.43 1.98
N GLU A 651 -13.20 11.49 1.18
CA GLU A 651 -12.48 12.74 0.90
C GLU A 651 -13.36 13.71 0.09
N PHE A 652 -14.18 13.20 -0.85
CA PHE A 652 -15.16 14.01 -1.58
C PHE A 652 -16.13 14.72 -0.62
N GLU A 653 -16.74 13.98 0.31
CA GLU A 653 -17.69 14.55 1.27
C GLU A 653 -17.02 15.56 2.22
N GLN A 654 -15.78 15.31 2.65
CA GLN A 654 -15.00 16.28 3.42
C GLN A 654 -14.78 17.60 2.66
N ARG A 655 -14.39 17.50 1.37
CA ARG A 655 -14.20 18.67 0.50
C ARG A 655 -15.51 19.40 0.21
N VAL A 656 -16.63 18.69 0.06
CA VAL A 656 -17.97 19.30 -0.04
C VAL A 656 -18.28 20.09 1.24
N GLY A 657 -17.97 19.54 2.41
CA GLY A 657 -18.12 20.24 3.69
C GLY A 657 -17.33 21.55 3.75
N VAL A 658 -16.07 21.55 3.27
CA VAL A 658 -15.26 22.78 3.13
C VAL A 658 -15.92 23.79 2.20
N LEU A 659 -16.38 23.35 1.02
CA LEU A 659 -17.03 24.22 0.04
C LEU A 659 -18.34 24.83 0.57
N GLN A 660 -19.12 24.09 1.35
CA GLN A 660 -20.33 24.60 2.00
C GLN A 660 -20.00 25.62 3.09
N GLN A 661 -19.01 25.34 3.95
CA GLN A 661 -18.57 26.27 5.00
C GLN A 661 -18.07 27.60 4.43
N LEU A 662 -17.40 27.56 3.28
CA LEU A 662 -16.86 28.75 2.60
C LEU A 662 -17.87 29.43 1.65
N GLY A 663 -19.08 28.89 1.52
CA GLY A 663 -20.17 29.44 0.70
C GLY A 663 -20.01 29.25 -0.81
N TYR A 664 -19.20 28.30 -1.27
CA TYR A 664 -19.11 27.89 -2.68
C TYR A 664 -20.27 26.98 -3.08
N LEU A 665 -20.81 26.25 -2.11
CA LEU A 665 -22.01 25.43 -2.24
C LEU A 665 -23.06 25.90 -1.23
N ALA A 666 -24.34 25.83 -1.62
CA ALA A 666 -25.45 25.99 -0.70
C ALA A 666 -25.70 24.71 0.12
N GLU A 667 -26.64 24.76 1.06
CA GLU A 667 -27.00 23.61 1.91
C GLU A 667 -27.49 22.41 1.07
N ASP A 668 -28.17 22.66 -0.04
CA ASP A 668 -28.67 21.67 -1.00
C ASP A 668 -27.59 21.18 -2.00
N ARG A 669 -26.32 21.56 -1.80
CA ARG A 669 -25.17 21.28 -2.69
C ARG A 669 -25.26 21.95 -4.07
N SER A 670 -26.17 22.91 -4.28
CA SER A 670 -26.15 23.72 -5.49
C SER A 670 -24.95 24.68 -5.50
N VAL A 671 -24.38 24.90 -6.68
CA VAL A 671 -23.19 25.74 -6.86
C VAL A 671 -23.56 27.22 -6.79
N THR A 672 -23.00 27.97 -5.83
CA THR A 672 -23.27 29.41 -5.65
C THR A 672 -22.52 30.27 -6.66
N LEU A 673 -22.72 31.59 -6.65
CA LEU A 673 -21.91 32.51 -7.46
C LEU A 673 -20.41 32.36 -7.17
N LYS A 674 -20.02 32.23 -5.90
CA LYS A 674 -18.63 32.02 -5.49
C LYS A 674 -18.08 30.70 -6.04
N GLY A 675 -18.89 29.64 -5.99
CA GLY A 675 -18.63 28.36 -6.64
C GLY A 675 -18.37 28.48 -8.14
N ARG A 676 -19.24 29.21 -8.85
CA ARG A 676 -19.13 29.43 -10.30
C ARG A 676 -17.88 30.21 -10.68
N VAL A 677 -17.49 31.19 -9.87
CA VAL A 677 -16.24 31.96 -10.07
C VAL A 677 -15.02 31.07 -9.94
N CYS A 678 -15.00 30.20 -8.92
CA CYS A 678 -13.94 29.23 -8.71
C CYS A 678 -13.76 28.29 -9.90
N CYS A 679 -14.86 27.84 -10.54
CA CYS A 679 -14.80 26.97 -11.72
C CYS A 679 -14.05 27.57 -12.92
N GLU A 680 -13.92 28.90 -12.99
CA GLU A 680 -13.23 29.59 -14.08
C GLU A 680 -11.71 29.73 -13.85
N ILE A 681 -11.22 29.44 -12.64
CA ILE A 681 -9.79 29.53 -12.28
C ILE A 681 -9.20 28.12 -12.32
N GLN A 682 -8.12 27.91 -13.07
CA GLN A 682 -7.48 26.58 -13.27
C GLN A 682 -5.94 26.64 -13.35
N SER A 683 -5.37 27.79 -13.70
CA SER A 683 -3.92 27.97 -13.91
C SER A 683 -3.13 28.17 -12.61
N THR A 684 -3.81 28.35 -11.46
CA THR A 684 -3.17 28.52 -10.14
C THR A 684 -2.91 27.18 -9.47
N GLN A 685 -1.98 27.14 -8.50
CA GLN A 685 -1.72 25.94 -7.69
C GLN A 685 -2.92 25.57 -6.80
N ASP A 686 -3.64 26.58 -6.32
CA ASP A 686 -4.82 26.43 -5.49
C ASP A 686 -5.91 27.40 -5.94
N GLU A 687 -7.07 26.85 -6.27
CA GLU A 687 -8.21 27.54 -6.88
C GLU A 687 -9.07 28.23 -5.81
N LEU A 688 -9.09 27.68 -4.58
CA LEU A 688 -9.73 28.32 -3.44
C LEU A 688 -8.96 29.55 -3.00
N VAL A 689 -7.64 29.46 -2.84
CA VAL A 689 -6.81 30.60 -2.42
C VAL A 689 -6.92 31.75 -3.43
N ALA A 690 -6.89 31.43 -4.74
CA ALA A 690 -7.09 32.41 -5.78
C ALA A 690 -8.48 33.07 -5.73
N THR A 691 -9.54 32.27 -5.52
CA THR A 691 -10.91 32.79 -5.42
C THR A 691 -11.11 33.63 -4.15
N GLU A 692 -10.61 33.20 -2.99
CA GLU A 692 -10.68 33.97 -1.75
C GLU A 692 -9.89 35.29 -1.86
N ALA A 693 -8.75 35.30 -2.57
CA ALA A 693 -8.00 36.53 -2.82
C ALA A 693 -8.84 37.54 -3.64
N VAL A 694 -9.63 37.05 -4.59
CA VAL A 694 -10.58 37.88 -5.35
C VAL A 694 -11.71 38.41 -4.44
N PHE A 695 -12.37 37.54 -3.67
CA PHE A 695 -13.53 37.92 -2.86
C PHE A 695 -13.17 38.74 -1.61
N SER A 696 -11.95 38.62 -1.10
CA SER A 696 -11.43 39.50 -0.04
C SER A 696 -11.08 40.91 -0.54
N GLY A 697 -11.12 41.15 -1.85
CA GLY A 697 -10.74 42.43 -2.45
C GLY A 697 -9.23 42.67 -2.48
N LEU A 698 -8.40 41.66 -2.22
CA LEU A 698 -6.94 41.78 -2.11
C LEU A 698 -6.30 42.38 -3.36
N LEU A 699 -6.86 42.09 -4.54
CA LEU A 699 -6.36 42.62 -5.81
C LEU A 699 -6.84 44.05 -6.11
N GLY A 700 -7.91 44.52 -5.47
CA GLY A 700 -8.60 45.75 -5.85
C GLY A 700 -7.83 47.04 -5.56
N GLU A 701 -6.91 47.03 -4.59
CA GLU A 701 -6.09 48.19 -4.21
C GLU A 701 -4.75 48.24 -4.94
N LEU A 702 -4.43 47.23 -5.74
CA LEU A 702 -3.14 47.07 -6.41
C LEU A 702 -3.14 47.68 -7.81
N SER A 703 -1.98 48.19 -8.24
CA SER A 703 -1.76 48.51 -9.65
C SER A 703 -1.77 47.24 -10.52
N PRO A 704 -1.98 47.33 -11.85
CA PRO A 704 -1.89 46.18 -12.73
C PRO A 704 -0.57 45.39 -12.60
N GLU A 705 0.54 46.10 -12.43
CA GLU A 705 1.88 45.54 -12.25
C GLU A 705 2.04 44.83 -10.90
N GLU A 706 1.49 45.40 -9.83
CA GLU A 706 1.49 44.78 -8.50
C GLU A 706 0.58 43.56 -8.43
N ALA A 707 -0.60 43.62 -9.06
CA ALA A 707 -1.58 42.53 -9.09
C ALA A 707 -1.03 41.30 -9.83
N VAL A 708 -0.42 41.51 -11.02
CA VAL A 708 0.19 40.41 -11.77
C VAL A 708 1.42 39.82 -11.06
N ALA A 709 2.19 40.67 -10.36
CA ALA A 709 3.29 40.23 -9.53
C ALA A 709 2.81 39.37 -8.36
N LEU A 710 1.74 39.75 -7.67
CA LEU A 710 1.15 38.94 -6.60
C LEU A 710 0.65 37.59 -7.12
N LEU A 711 -0.07 37.57 -8.24
CA LEU A 711 -0.59 36.35 -8.87
C LEU A 711 0.52 35.37 -9.26
N SER A 712 1.72 35.86 -9.57
CA SER A 712 2.86 34.99 -9.88
C SER A 712 3.19 34.01 -8.74
N ALA A 713 2.90 34.38 -7.49
CA ALA A 713 3.11 33.51 -6.32
C ALA A 713 2.22 32.26 -6.34
N LEU A 714 1.06 32.32 -7.01
CA LEU A 714 0.11 31.20 -7.16
C LEU A 714 0.36 30.37 -8.43
N VAL A 715 1.23 30.82 -9.33
CA VAL A 715 1.46 30.18 -10.65
C VAL A 715 2.85 29.56 -10.74
N PHE A 716 3.84 30.17 -10.11
CA PHE A 716 5.21 29.69 -10.11
C PHE A 716 5.34 28.38 -9.30
N GLN A 717 6.14 27.44 -9.79
CA GLN A 717 6.27 26.09 -9.23
C GLN A 717 7.73 25.69 -8.90
N GLU A 718 8.70 26.49 -9.33
CA GLU A 718 10.11 26.19 -9.05
C GLU A 718 10.55 26.92 -7.77
N LYS A 719 11.67 26.48 -7.19
CA LYS A 719 12.27 27.16 -6.04
C LYS A 719 13.28 28.20 -6.53
N SER A 720 13.37 29.30 -5.80
CA SER A 720 14.34 30.38 -5.98
C SER A 720 15.09 30.55 -4.66
N GLU A 721 16.41 30.66 -4.70
CA GLU A 721 17.20 31.02 -3.51
C GLU A 721 17.27 32.54 -3.32
N VAL A 722 16.94 33.31 -4.35
CA VAL A 722 16.91 34.78 -4.30
C VAL A 722 15.59 35.27 -3.73
N GLU A 723 15.67 36.06 -2.65
CA GLU A 723 14.51 36.72 -2.04
C GLU A 723 14.17 38.01 -2.82
N PRO A 724 12.91 38.18 -3.25
CA PRO A 724 12.50 39.32 -4.07
C PRO A 724 12.43 40.63 -3.27
N ARG A 725 12.85 41.73 -3.88
CA ARG A 725 12.69 43.10 -3.38
C ARG A 725 11.40 43.69 -3.90
N LEU A 726 10.44 43.92 -3.00
CA LEU A 726 9.08 44.31 -3.35
C LEU A 726 8.72 45.69 -2.79
N PRO A 727 7.89 46.49 -3.49
CA PRO A 727 7.31 47.71 -2.95
C PRO A 727 6.47 47.44 -1.69
N PRO A 728 6.30 48.44 -0.79
CA PRO A 728 5.55 48.25 0.45
C PRO A 728 4.13 47.71 0.28
N ALA A 729 3.39 48.18 -0.74
CA ALA A 729 2.04 47.69 -1.04
C ALA A 729 2.04 46.20 -1.40
N LEU A 730 2.99 45.77 -2.25
CA LEU A 730 3.13 44.38 -2.65
C LEU A 730 3.64 43.47 -1.51
N VAL A 731 4.46 43.99 -0.60
CA VAL A 731 4.85 43.28 0.64
C VAL A 731 3.62 43.02 1.52
N ALA A 732 2.78 44.03 1.73
CA ALA A 732 1.55 43.89 2.51
C ALA A 732 0.60 42.89 1.84
N ALA A 733 0.42 42.97 0.52
CA ALA A 733 -0.41 42.05 -0.24
C ALA A 733 0.10 40.60 -0.17
N ARG A 734 1.42 40.39 -0.26
CA ARG A 734 2.06 39.07 -0.04
C ARG A 734 1.75 38.51 1.34
N GLN A 735 1.87 39.33 2.38
CA GLN A 735 1.57 38.91 3.76
C GLN A 735 0.10 38.53 3.93
N ALA A 736 -0.81 39.30 3.35
CA ALA A 736 -2.24 39.00 3.34
C ALA A 736 -2.53 37.68 2.61
N LEU A 737 -1.92 37.44 1.45
CA LEU A 737 -2.07 36.18 0.70
C LEU A 737 -1.54 34.96 1.49
N VAL A 738 -0.41 35.10 2.20
CA VAL A 738 0.13 34.05 3.08
C VAL A 738 -0.83 33.77 4.24
N ALA A 739 -1.36 34.81 4.88
CA ALA A 739 -2.31 34.66 5.97
C ALA A 739 -3.63 33.99 5.51
N LEU A 740 -4.10 34.35 4.32
CA LEU A 740 -5.25 33.74 3.67
C LEU A 740 -5.02 32.25 3.40
N THR A 741 -3.87 31.90 2.85
CA THR A 741 -3.51 30.50 2.55
C THR A 741 -3.43 29.67 3.83
N ALA A 742 -2.84 30.22 4.89
CA ALA A 742 -2.76 29.55 6.18
C ALA A 742 -4.16 29.33 6.82
N SER A 743 -5.06 30.31 6.73
CA SER A 743 -6.42 30.16 7.25
C SER A 743 -7.22 29.10 6.49
N MET A 744 -7.06 29.03 5.16
CA MET A 744 -7.66 27.97 4.33
C MET A 744 -7.12 26.59 4.70
N ALA A 745 -5.81 26.45 4.95
CA ALA A 745 -5.23 25.19 5.35
C ALA A 745 -5.76 24.69 6.71
N VAL A 746 -5.96 25.61 7.67
CA VAL A 746 -6.55 25.29 8.98
C VAL A 746 -8.00 24.81 8.84
N LEU A 747 -8.80 25.48 8.00
CA LEU A 747 -10.19 25.10 7.76
C LEU A 747 -10.30 23.74 7.08
N GLN A 748 -9.46 23.45 6.09
CA GLN A 748 -9.42 22.14 5.43
C GLN A 748 -9.05 21.04 6.42
N ARG A 749 -8.07 21.29 7.30
CA ARG A 749 -7.69 20.35 8.36
C ARG A 749 -8.82 20.12 9.36
N SER A 750 -9.55 21.17 9.76
CA SER A 750 -10.69 21.01 10.68
C SER A 750 -11.86 20.26 10.06
N ALA A 751 -11.96 20.21 8.73
CA ALA A 751 -12.91 19.37 7.99
C ALA A 751 -12.46 17.90 7.83
N GLY A 752 -11.29 17.51 8.36
CA GLY A 752 -10.80 16.13 8.37
C GLY A 752 -9.88 15.76 7.21
N LEU A 753 -9.44 16.72 6.40
CA LEU A 753 -8.44 16.51 5.36
C LEU A 753 -7.03 16.42 5.97
N ASP A 754 -6.20 15.53 5.43
CA ASP A 754 -4.80 15.34 5.86
C ASP A 754 -3.89 16.44 5.28
N ILE A 755 -3.95 17.62 5.90
CA ILE A 755 -3.18 18.80 5.48
C ILE A 755 -2.38 19.33 6.68
N ALA A 756 -1.07 19.50 6.48
CA ALA A 756 -0.20 20.23 7.39
C ALA A 756 -0.16 21.71 6.97
N PRO A 757 -0.68 22.66 7.79
CA PRO A 757 -0.84 24.06 7.36
C PRO A 757 0.45 24.76 6.92
N GLU A 758 1.56 24.50 7.62
CA GLU A 758 2.86 25.10 7.30
C GLU A 758 3.43 24.56 5.98
N GLU A 759 3.28 23.26 5.73
CA GLU A 759 3.73 22.62 4.50
C GLU A 759 2.86 23.07 3.30
N HIS A 760 1.55 23.16 3.51
CA HIS A 760 0.59 23.61 2.48
C HIS A 760 0.92 25.01 1.95
N CYS A 761 1.22 25.97 2.83
CA CYS A 761 1.62 27.31 2.40
C CYS A 761 2.88 27.29 1.51
N ALA A 762 3.88 26.48 1.86
CA ALA A 762 5.11 26.35 1.10
C ALA A 762 4.94 25.58 -0.22
N GLU A 763 3.94 24.70 -0.31
CA GLU A 763 3.58 23.98 -1.54
C GLU A 763 2.75 24.84 -2.50
N VAL A 764 1.85 25.68 -1.98
CA VAL A 764 0.95 26.51 -2.78
C VAL A 764 1.60 27.82 -3.23
N LEU A 765 2.35 28.49 -2.36
CA LEU A 765 2.87 29.84 -2.62
C LEU A 765 4.38 29.84 -2.92
N HIS A 766 4.73 30.27 -4.12
CA HIS A 766 6.12 30.44 -4.56
C HIS A 766 6.41 31.89 -4.96
N CYS A 767 6.85 32.70 -3.98
CA CYS A 767 7.05 34.14 -4.15
C CYS A 767 8.32 34.53 -4.96
N GLY A 768 9.15 33.56 -5.38
CA GLY A 768 10.49 33.83 -5.93
C GLY A 768 10.54 34.66 -7.23
N LEU A 769 9.45 34.70 -8.00
CA LEU A 769 9.38 35.49 -9.25
C LEU A 769 8.62 36.81 -9.13
N MET A 770 8.15 37.19 -7.93
CA MET A 770 7.33 38.40 -7.77
C MET A 770 8.04 39.67 -8.24
N GLU A 771 9.32 39.87 -7.89
CA GLU A 771 10.10 41.05 -8.31
C GLU A 771 10.32 41.05 -9.84
N VAL A 772 10.68 39.89 -10.40
CA VAL A 772 10.90 39.69 -11.85
C VAL A 772 9.64 40.08 -12.63
N VAL A 773 8.48 39.62 -12.17
CA VAL A 773 7.18 39.89 -12.81
C VAL A 773 6.80 41.35 -12.68
N TYR A 774 6.99 41.94 -11.50
CA TYR A 774 6.72 43.35 -11.25
C TYR A 774 7.55 44.26 -12.17
N GLU A 775 8.85 44.05 -12.24
CA GLU A 775 9.74 44.85 -13.08
C GLU A 775 9.48 44.61 -14.58
N TRP A 776 9.14 43.38 -14.97
CA TRP A 776 8.72 43.09 -16.33
C TRP A 776 7.45 43.84 -16.72
N ALA A 777 6.42 43.85 -15.87
CA ALA A 777 5.18 44.56 -16.14
C ALA A 777 5.39 46.07 -16.29
N ARG A 778 6.41 46.64 -15.63
CA ARG A 778 6.82 48.05 -15.73
C ARG A 778 7.62 48.40 -16.99
N GLY A 779 7.90 47.44 -17.85
CA GLY A 779 8.62 47.66 -19.11
C GLY A 779 10.12 47.41 -19.06
N THR A 780 10.66 46.89 -17.95
CA THR A 780 12.09 46.55 -17.83
C THR A 780 12.48 45.50 -18.88
N PRO A 781 13.62 45.66 -19.59
CA PRO A 781 14.02 44.73 -20.65
C PRO A 781 14.33 43.33 -20.10
N PHE A 782 14.20 42.30 -20.95
CA PHE A 782 14.29 40.90 -20.51
C PHE A 782 15.65 40.57 -19.90
N SER A 783 16.73 41.13 -20.47
CA SER A 783 18.09 40.96 -19.97
C SER A 783 18.29 41.47 -18.53
N ALA A 784 17.58 42.53 -18.14
CA ALA A 784 17.71 43.10 -16.80
C ALA A 784 16.92 42.29 -15.77
N ILE A 785 15.72 41.81 -16.12
CA ILE A 785 14.93 40.99 -15.18
C ILE A 785 15.58 39.62 -14.93
N THR A 786 16.34 39.08 -15.87
CA THR A 786 17.08 37.82 -15.68
C THR A 786 18.23 37.95 -14.69
N GLU A 787 18.69 39.16 -14.38
CA GLU A 787 19.72 39.41 -13.37
C GLU A 787 19.15 39.47 -11.94
N LEU A 788 17.81 39.57 -11.80
CA LEU A 788 17.12 39.69 -10.51
C LEU A 788 16.86 38.33 -9.84
N THR A 789 17.09 37.22 -10.54
CA THR A 789 16.76 35.87 -10.06
C THR A 789 17.78 34.83 -10.52
N ASP A 790 17.88 33.72 -9.79
CA ASP A 790 18.62 32.52 -10.17
C ASP A 790 17.82 31.57 -11.08
N VAL A 791 16.55 31.88 -11.34
CA VAL A 791 15.67 31.10 -12.21
C VAL A 791 16.08 31.25 -13.68
N MET A 792 16.22 30.13 -14.38
CA MET A 792 16.61 30.12 -15.79
C MET A 792 15.55 30.74 -16.71
N GLU A 793 15.98 31.37 -17.80
CA GLU A 793 15.16 32.18 -18.68
C GLU A 793 13.93 31.44 -19.24
N GLY A 794 14.09 30.17 -19.62
CA GLY A 794 12.97 29.35 -20.11
C GLY A 794 11.93 29.02 -19.05
N SER A 795 12.33 28.97 -17.77
CA SER A 795 11.40 28.80 -16.65
C SER A 795 10.63 30.08 -16.38
N ILE A 796 11.26 31.25 -16.49
CA ILE A 796 10.59 32.57 -16.43
C ILE A 796 9.54 32.67 -17.53
N VAL A 797 9.90 32.36 -18.78
CA VAL A 797 8.97 32.43 -19.92
C VAL A 797 7.75 31.52 -19.70
N ARG A 798 7.95 30.28 -19.24
CA ARG A 798 6.83 29.37 -18.93
C ARG A 798 5.92 29.90 -17.82
N ALA A 799 6.51 30.44 -16.75
CA ALA A 799 5.74 31.01 -15.65
C ALA A 799 4.88 32.18 -16.13
N MET A 800 5.44 33.05 -16.98
CA MET A 800 4.74 34.22 -17.54
C MET A 800 3.62 33.83 -18.51
N VAL A 801 3.81 32.80 -19.35
CA VAL A 801 2.74 32.30 -20.24
C VAL A 801 1.58 31.69 -19.43
N ARG A 802 1.88 30.96 -18.36
CA ARG A 802 0.84 30.46 -17.43
C ARG A 802 0.16 31.60 -16.67
N LEU A 803 0.91 32.61 -16.27
CA LEU A 803 0.40 33.78 -15.58
C LEU A 803 -0.57 34.58 -16.46
N ASP A 804 -0.29 34.73 -17.76
CA ASP A 804 -1.26 35.28 -18.72
C ASP A 804 -2.54 34.43 -18.79
N GLY A 805 -2.42 33.10 -18.74
CA GLY A 805 -3.56 32.18 -18.60
C GLY A 805 -4.40 32.51 -17.36
N ALA A 806 -3.76 32.60 -16.19
CA ALA A 806 -4.42 32.95 -14.93
C ALA A 806 -5.07 34.35 -14.98
N CYS A 807 -4.44 35.35 -15.62
CA CYS A 807 -5.06 36.67 -15.79
C CYS A 807 -6.31 36.62 -16.70
N ARG A 808 -6.34 35.75 -17.71
CA ARG A 808 -7.51 35.55 -18.58
C ARG A 808 -8.63 34.83 -17.85
N GLU A 809 -8.30 33.79 -17.09
CA GLU A 809 -9.25 33.09 -16.20
C GLU A 809 -9.88 34.04 -15.18
N LEU A 810 -9.08 34.93 -14.57
CA LEU A 810 -9.60 35.96 -13.66
C LEU A 810 -10.46 37.02 -14.36
N GLN A 811 -10.22 37.32 -15.64
CA GLN A 811 -11.13 38.15 -16.44
C GLN A 811 -12.49 37.45 -16.63
N ASP A 812 -12.49 36.15 -16.93
CA ASP A 812 -13.72 35.38 -17.11
C ASP A 812 -14.48 35.25 -15.77
N ALA A 813 -13.79 34.97 -14.67
CA ALA A 813 -14.33 35.03 -13.32
C ALA A 813 -14.94 36.41 -12.98
N ALA A 814 -14.24 37.51 -13.29
CA ALA A 814 -14.74 38.86 -13.07
C ALA A 814 -16.02 39.15 -13.88
N ARG A 815 -16.12 38.60 -15.11
CA ARG A 815 -17.33 38.69 -15.94
C ARG A 815 -18.49 37.95 -15.29
N VAL A 816 -18.26 36.76 -14.73
CA VAL A 816 -19.28 35.99 -14.01
C VAL A 816 -19.77 36.73 -12.76
N MET A 817 -18.89 37.43 -12.05
CA MET A 817 -19.23 38.25 -10.88
C MET A 817 -19.96 39.56 -11.23
N GLY A 818 -19.83 40.05 -12.47
CA GLY A 818 -20.20 41.41 -12.83
C GLY A 818 -19.25 42.48 -12.28
N ASN A 819 -18.00 42.12 -11.95
CA ASN A 819 -16.98 43.04 -11.42
C ASN A 819 -16.14 43.65 -12.55
N THR A 820 -16.59 44.77 -13.10
CA THR A 820 -15.91 45.47 -14.20
C THR A 820 -14.52 45.99 -13.81
N ALA A 821 -14.32 46.42 -12.57
CA ALA A 821 -13.03 46.95 -12.10
C ALA A 821 -11.96 45.85 -12.10
N LEU A 822 -12.27 44.67 -11.56
CA LEU A 822 -11.37 43.52 -11.60
C LEU A 822 -11.09 43.06 -13.03
N PHE A 823 -12.11 43.05 -13.89
CA PHE A 823 -11.94 42.72 -15.31
C PHE A 823 -10.92 43.64 -15.98
N GLN A 824 -11.06 44.95 -15.80
CA GLN A 824 -10.15 45.95 -16.36
C GLN A 824 -8.74 45.83 -15.77
N LEU A 825 -8.61 45.62 -14.47
CA LEU A 825 -7.34 45.40 -13.80
C LEU A 825 -6.60 44.19 -14.38
N MET A 826 -7.27 43.05 -14.51
CA MET A 826 -6.69 41.82 -15.05
C MET A 826 -6.39 41.91 -16.55
N GLN A 827 -7.20 42.64 -17.30
CA GLN A 827 -6.93 42.94 -18.71
C GLN A 827 -5.66 43.79 -18.86
N ALA A 828 -5.52 44.85 -18.05
CA ALA A 828 -4.33 45.70 -18.04
C ALA A 828 -3.08 44.92 -17.59
N ALA A 829 -3.21 44.09 -16.54
CA ALA A 829 -2.16 43.21 -16.03
C ALA A 829 -1.66 42.22 -17.11
N SER A 830 -2.57 41.54 -17.82
CA SER A 830 -2.22 40.65 -18.94
C SER A 830 -1.53 41.41 -20.06
N ALA A 831 -2.03 42.59 -20.43
CA ALA A 831 -1.42 43.43 -21.45
C ALA A 831 0.00 43.88 -21.08
N ALA A 832 0.26 44.20 -19.81
CA ALA A 832 1.56 44.65 -19.33
C ALA A 832 2.67 43.58 -19.44
N ILE A 833 2.31 42.30 -19.25
CA ILE A 833 3.28 41.19 -19.35
C ILE A 833 3.43 40.64 -20.77
N LYS A 834 2.46 40.86 -21.67
CA LYS A 834 2.39 40.25 -23.00
C LYS A 834 3.25 40.97 -24.04
N ARG A 835 4.57 40.84 -23.96
CA ARG A 835 5.51 41.44 -24.91
C ARG A 835 6.75 40.59 -25.17
N ASP A 836 7.44 40.95 -26.25
CA ASP A 836 8.84 40.57 -26.55
C ASP A 836 9.11 39.05 -26.54
N VAL A 837 10.33 38.64 -26.15
CA VAL A 837 10.80 37.25 -26.17
C VAL A 837 9.90 36.26 -25.43
N ILE A 838 9.13 36.70 -24.43
CA ILE A 838 8.26 35.82 -23.63
C ILE A 838 7.11 35.26 -24.47
N PHE A 839 6.55 36.07 -25.37
CA PHE A 839 5.42 35.71 -26.22
C PHE A 839 5.82 35.58 -27.69
N ALA A 840 7.10 35.34 -27.96
CA ALA A 840 7.58 35.04 -29.30
C ALA A 840 6.89 33.76 -29.83
N ALA A 841 6.36 33.83 -31.05
CA ALA A 841 5.68 32.71 -31.67
C ALA A 841 6.63 31.52 -31.90
N SER A 842 6.12 30.31 -31.69
CA SER A 842 6.83 29.05 -32.00
C SER A 842 7.28 29.01 -33.47
N LEU A 843 8.39 28.34 -33.71
CA LEU A 843 8.92 28.02 -35.03
C LEU A 843 8.21 26.84 -35.69
N TYR A 844 7.47 26.03 -34.93
CA TYR A 844 6.71 24.89 -35.48
C TYR A 844 5.38 25.27 -36.13
N VAL A 845 4.88 26.48 -35.85
CA VAL A 845 3.59 26.98 -36.36
C VAL A 845 3.80 28.04 -37.46
N ALA A 846 5.05 28.32 -37.83
CA ALA A 846 5.44 29.43 -38.68
C ALA A 846 5.76 29.01 -40.13
#